data_AF-A0A2J6TBN1-F1
#
_entry.id   AF-A0A2J6TBN1-F1
#
_cell.length_a   1.000
_cell.length_b   1.000
_cell.length_c   1.000
_cell.angle_alpha   90.00
_cell.angle_beta   90.00
_cell.angle_gamma   90.00
#
_symmetry.space_group_name_H-M   'P 1'
#
loop_
_entity.id
_entity.type
_entity.pdbx_description
1 polymer ?
#
loop_
_entity_poly.entity_id
_entity_poly.type
_entity_poly.pdbx_seq_one_letter_code
_entity_poly.pdbx_strand_id
1 'polypeptide(L)'
;MKILVAGGAGFLGSNLVEHLLKEGHNVVLLDAFVNGLEGTISHLIASPNLTVLRQDIAEPLNDLYVDQIYHLACPASPKHYQRDPIKTLRTCYVGTENLLKCALRCSARLLFSSTSEVYGNPLICPQPESYFGNVNPYGPRSCYDEGKRVAEAMCYAYQQSHNIDIRIARIFNAYGPGMPASDGRVVSNFIAAAMKCQPINITGDGSAVRCFQYVTDCISGLTKLMASDYCQPINIGNDSLCRIDHLAHVVVDLVKKNRFRVLDDPIRYSAMPVDDPVQRQPDITLAKEVLNWTPVVSLEEGIQKTIDWFLSTQDSEVKGASTRAATTEKQSKAVPFNIPPIIGTELANIRTAIQNESLSGAGTFSRNCEKWLQETLQCGPVTLTASGTTALEMAALVLGIQPGDEVIMPSYTYVSTSNAFILRGAAIVFVDIRPDNMNIDETKIEAAITSKTRAIVPVHYAGNACEMDSIMALAKKHKLMVVEDAAQALLSTYKGRALGSIGHIGCVSFHESKNVTSGGQGGAVLINDVSLRDKADLVAEKGTDRSAFLKGGRKAYTWQCIGSSFCMSEIQAAYLWSQLQCAEGMVTERMRLWSRYQVLLRSLGEKGWLVLPGVEGEGRHNAHIFYLRLKDAEECGRFVGYMKGSGISILCHYSALHACEPGKRFGRFKGEDRFTTRESERLVRLPLFRGMGEDIQDRVVRGIEAFFGTKHGGVRL
;
A
#
# COMPACT_ATOMS: atom_id res chain seq x y z
N MET A 1 8.98 -5.37 35.80
CA MET A 1 10.09 -5.18 34.85
C MET A 1 9.55 -4.67 33.53
N LYS A 2 10.34 -3.87 32.82
CA LYS A 2 10.07 -3.39 31.46
C LYS A 2 10.95 -4.16 30.48
N ILE A 3 10.34 -4.91 29.56
CA ILE A 3 11.00 -5.90 28.71
C ILE A 3 10.84 -5.51 27.24
N LEU A 4 11.94 -5.38 26.51
CA LEU A 4 11.93 -5.20 25.05
C LEU A 4 11.84 -6.56 24.36
N VAL A 5 10.91 -6.71 23.42
CA VAL A 5 10.88 -7.84 22.48
C VAL A 5 11.07 -7.29 21.08
N ALA A 6 12.29 -7.41 20.55
CA ALA A 6 12.63 -7.04 19.19
C ALA A 6 12.24 -8.17 18.23
N GLY A 7 11.47 -7.85 17.17
CA GLY A 7 10.81 -8.85 16.32
C GLY A 7 9.51 -9.36 16.94
N GLY A 8 8.90 -8.58 17.83
CA GLY A 8 7.77 -9.01 18.65
C GLY A 8 6.45 -9.21 17.89
N ALA A 9 6.35 -8.77 16.63
CA ALA A 9 5.18 -9.09 15.78
C ALA A 9 5.34 -10.42 15.02
N GLY A 10 6.54 -11.03 15.03
CA GLY A 10 6.80 -12.32 14.41
C GLY A 10 6.17 -13.51 15.15
N PHE A 11 6.28 -14.71 14.58
CA PHE A 11 5.70 -15.95 15.14
C PHE A 11 6.12 -16.20 16.61
N LEU A 12 7.42 -16.31 16.89
CA LEU A 12 7.91 -16.50 18.26
C LEU A 12 7.74 -15.23 19.10
N GLY A 13 7.93 -14.06 18.47
CA GLY A 13 7.81 -12.76 19.14
C GLY A 13 6.44 -12.52 19.75
N SER A 14 5.37 -12.74 18.98
CA SER A 14 4.00 -12.52 19.42
C SER A 14 3.59 -13.47 20.54
N ASN A 15 3.95 -14.75 20.42
CA ASN A 15 3.74 -15.74 21.48
C ASN A 15 4.52 -15.37 22.77
N LEU A 16 5.75 -14.86 22.64
CA LEU A 16 6.54 -14.40 23.79
C LEU A 16 5.92 -13.15 24.43
N VAL A 17 5.50 -12.17 23.63
CA VAL A 17 4.85 -10.95 24.13
C VAL A 17 3.58 -11.33 24.91
N GLU A 18 2.74 -12.21 24.36
CA GLU A 18 1.55 -12.70 25.05
C GLU A 18 1.90 -13.38 26.39
N HIS A 19 2.93 -14.23 26.41
CA HIS A 19 3.39 -14.88 27.63
C HIS A 19 3.87 -13.87 28.69
N LEU A 20 4.74 -12.93 28.33
CA LEU A 20 5.29 -11.93 29.25
C LEU A 20 4.22 -10.97 29.78
N LEU A 21 3.21 -10.63 28.96
CA LEU A 21 2.07 -9.83 29.40
C LEU A 21 1.21 -10.60 30.41
N LYS A 22 1.01 -11.92 30.23
CA LYS A 22 0.29 -12.77 31.20
C LYS A 22 1.04 -12.88 32.54
N GLU A 23 2.36 -12.79 32.52
CA GLU A 23 3.19 -12.72 33.75
C GLU A 23 3.18 -11.32 34.40
N GLY A 24 2.47 -10.34 33.82
CA GLY A 24 2.30 -9.00 34.40
C GLY A 24 3.46 -8.05 34.13
N HIS A 25 4.32 -8.34 33.14
CA HIS A 25 5.41 -7.45 32.76
C HIS A 25 4.95 -6.30 31.85
N ASN A 26 5.69 -5.19 31.88
CA ASN A 26 5.54 -4.11 30.90
C ASN A 26 6.36 -4.46 29.67
N VAL A 27 5.72 -4.67 28.52
CA VAL A 27 6.39 -5.14 27.31
C VAL A 27 6.48 -4.02 26.29
N VAL A 28 7.68 -3.75 25.79
CA VAL A 28 7.94 -2.91 24.62
C VAL A 28 8.14 -3.82 23.43
N LEU A 29 7.17 -3.85 22.53
CA LEU A 29 7.27 -4.57 21.27
C LEU A 29 7.96 -3.68 20.24
N LEU A 30 9.10 -4.09 19.72
CA LEU A 30 9.82 -3.39 18.65
C LEU A 30 9.77 -4.22 17.36
N ASP A 31 9.16 -3.67 16.32
CA ASP A 31 9.08 -4.34 15.01
C ASP A 31 8.95 -3.31 13.88
N ALA A 32 9.51 -3.64 12.71
CA ALA A 32 9.34 -2.83 11.49
C ALA A 32 8.03 -3.18 10.74
N PHE A 33 7.31 -4.23 11.18
CA PHE A 33 6.11 -4.79 10.55
C PHE A 33 6.31 -5.16 9.08
N VAL A 34 7.52 -5.62 8.76
CA VAL A 34 7.84 -6.12 7.42
C VAL A 34 6.95 -7.34 7.15
N ASN A 35 6.29 -7.36 6.00
CA ASN A 35 5.35 -8.41 5.56
C ASN A 35 3.96 -8.40 6.21
N GLY A 36 3.48 -7.26 6.73
CA GLY A 36 2.07 -7.10 7.14
C GLY A 36 1.72 -7.81 8.45
N LEU A 37 2.68 -7.92 9.37
CA LEU A 37 2.53 -8.62 10.66
C LEU A 37 1.71 -7.83 11.70
N GLU A 38 1.16 -6.66 11.36
CA GLU A 38 0.34 -5.86 12.29
C GLU A 38 -0.86 -6.66 12.83
N GLY A 39 -1.44 -7.53 12.00
CA GLY A 39 -2.59 -8.37 12.37
C GLY A 39 -2.27 -9.38 13.47
N THR A 40 -1.03 -9.87 13.55
CA THR A 40 -0.60 -10.91 14.49
C THR A 40 -0.75 -10.49 15.95
N ILE A 41 -0.58 -9.19 16.23
CA ILE A 41 -0.61 -8.64 17.59
C ILE A 41 -1.93 -7.95 17.94
N SER A 42 -2.89 -7.94 17.03
CA SER A 42 -4.17 -7.21 17.19
C SER A 42 -4.90 -7.52 18.50
N HIS A 43 -4.86 -8.77 18.95
CA HIS A 43 -5.45 -9.23 20.20
C HIS A 43 -4.70 -8.77 21.47
N LEU A 44 -3.47 -8.27 21.33
CA LEU A 44 -2.60 -7.81 22.42
C LEU A 44 -2.61 -6.29 22.60
N ILE A 45 -3.01 -5.51 21.57
CA ILE A 45 -2.97 -4.04 21.56
C ILE A 45 -3.81 -3.43 22.71
N ALA A 46 -4.86 -4.11 23.15
CA ALA A 46 -5.70 -3.65 24.25
C ALA A 46 -5.03 -3.74 25.64
N SER A 47 -3.86 -4.40 25.75
CA SER A 47 -3.16 -4.54 27.02
C SER A 47 -2.53 -3.20 27.45
N PRO A 48 -2.84 -2.67 28.64
CA PRO A 48 -2.25 -1.42 29.13
C PRO A 48 -0.74 -1.52 29.37
N ASN A 49 -0.22 -2.74 29.51
CA ASN A 49 1.19 -3.01 29.75
C ASN A 49 1.99 -3.21 28.45
N LEU A 50 1.37 -3.05 27.27
CA LEU A 50 2.03 -3.18 25.97
C LEU A 50 2.30 -1.79 25.37
N THR A 51 3.56 -1.53 25.04
CA THR A 51 3.97 -0.38 24.21
C THR A 51 4.47 -0.90 22.88
N VAL A 52 3.92 -0.41 21.76
CA VAL A 52 4.35 -0.80 20.41
C VAL A 52 5.24 0.30 19.81
N LEU A 53 6.48 -0.06 19.49
CA LEU A 53 7.46 0.79 18.81
C LEU A 53 7.66 0.28 17.38
N ARG A 54 7.15 1.05 16.42
CA ARG A 54 7.33 0.75 14.99
C ARG A 54 8.66 1.30 14.49
N GLN A 55 9.69 0.47 14.47
CA GLN A 55 11.03 0.86 14.07
C GLN A 55 11.83 -0.37 13.63
N ASP A 56 12.75 -0.17 12.69
CA ASP A 56 13.72 -1.19 12.28
C ASP A 56 14.87 -1.26 13.29
N ILE A 57 15.26 -2.47 13.70
CA ILE A 57 16.36 -2.64 14.67
C ILE A 57 17.70 -2.12 14.15
N ALA A 58 17.87 -1.97 12.82
CA ALA A 58 19.06 -1.37 12.23
C ALA A 58 19.15 0.16 12.47
N GLU A 59 18.10 0.78 12.98
CA GLU A 59 18.11 2.17 13.45
C GLU A 59 18.48 2.25 14.94
N PRO A 60 19.23 3.29 15.38
CA PRO A 60 19.61 3.44 16.78
C PRO A 60 18.41 3.52 17.75
N LEU A 61 18.53 2.85 18.90
CA LEU A 61 17.52 2.86 19.97
C LEU A 61 18.04 3.71 21.13
N ASN A 62 18.02 5.05 21.01
CA ASN A 62 18.67 5.95 21.98
C ASN A 62 17.79 6.28 23.20
N ASP A 63 16.47 6.39 23.02
CA ASP A 63 15.54 6.90 24.04
C ASP A 63 14.79 5.79 24.81
N LEU A 64 15.30 4.55 24.76
CA LEU A 64 14.66 3.39 25.37
C LEU A 64 15.43 2.91 26.59
N TYR A 65 14.72 2.77 27.71
CA TYR A 65 15.20 2.16 28.96
C TYR A 65 14.36 0.94 29.30
N VAL A 66 15.02 -0.20 29.50
CA VAL A 66 14.44 -1.54 29.71
C VAL A 66 15.34 -2.38 30.61
N ASP A 67 14.75 -3.35 31.32
CA ASP A 67 15.47 -4.27 32.22
C ASP A 67 15.97 -5.53 31.49
N GLN A 68 15.21 -5.97 30.47
CA GLN A 68 15.53 -7.15 29.67
C GLN A 68 15.25 -6.91 28.18
N ILE A 69 16.01 -7.58 27.32
CA ILE A 69 15.85 -7.54 25.88
C ILE A 69 15.80 -8.97 25.33
N TYR A 70 14.70 -9.34 24.68
CA TYR A 70 14.61 -10.51 23.82
C TYR A 70 14.81 -10.10 22.37
N HIS A 71 15.94 -10.47 21.78
CA HIS A 71 16.25 -10.21 20.38
C HIS A 71 15.81 -11.39 19.51
N LEU A 72 14.58 -11.32 18.98
CA LEU A 72 13.96 -12.28 18.05
C LEU A 72 13.93 -11.79 16.59
N ALA A 73 14.27 -10.53 16.36
CA ALA A 73 14.23 -9.87 15.05
C ALA A 73 15.24 -10.44 14.04
N CYS A 74 14.76 -11.30 13.14
CA CYS A 74 15.30 -11.58 11.81
C CYS A 74 14.33 -12.55 11.13
N PRO A 75 13.98 -12.40 9.83
CA PRO A 75 13.12 -13.38 9.16
C PRO A 75 13.78 -14.77 9.12
N ALA A 76 13.12 -15.79 9.71
CA ALA A 76 13.68 -17.15 9.79
C ALA A 76 13.25 -18.09 8.64
N SER A 77 12.30 -17.68 7.80
CA SER A 77 11.85 -18.47 6.65
C SER A 77 12.78 -18.29 5.45
N PRO A 78 13.20 -19.38 4.77
CA PRO A 78 14.02 -19.30 3.55
C PRO A 78 13.47 -18.35 2.51
N LYS A 79 12.16 -18.38 2.27
CA LYS A 79 11.51 -17.47 1.32
C LYS A 79 11.66 -16.01 1.70
N HIS A 80 11.70 -15.70 2.99
CA HIS A 80 11.71 -14.33 3.51
C HIS A 80 13.13 -13.77 3.60
N TYR A 81 14.10 -14.51 4.15
CA TYR A 81 15.47 -13.98 4.29
C TYR A 81 16.23 -13.94 2.96
N GLN A 82 15.88 -14.80 1.99
CA GLN A 82 16.47 -14.78 0.64
C GLN A 82 15.91 -13.68 -0.25
N ARG A 83 14.76 -13.07 0.12
CA ARG A 83 14.15 -12.00 -0.68
C ARG A 83 15.05 -10.77 -0.74
N ASP A 84 15.71 -10.44 0.36
CA ASP A 84 16.69 -9.35 0.45
C ASP A 84 17.86 -9.79 1.35
N PRO A 85 18.85 -10.50 0.79
CA PRO A 85 19.98 -11.04 1.54
C PRO A 85 20.82 -9.95 2.23
N ILE A 86 20.93 -8.77 1.59
CA ILE A 86 21.68 -7.63 2.14
C ILE A 86 20.96 -7.08 3.36
N LYS A 87 19.64 -6.91 3.29
CA LYS A 87 18.85 -6.47 4.44
C LYS A 87 18.92 -7.48 5.59
N THR A 88 18.81 -8.77 5.30
CA THR A 88 18.97 -9.84 6.31
C THR A 88 20.31 -9.73 7.04
N LEU A 89 21.41 -9.59 6.30
CA LEU A 89 22.75 -9.40 6.88
C LEU A 89 22.81 -8.13 7.74
N ARG A 90 22.24 -7.02 7.27
CA ARG A 90 22.19 -5.76 8.05
C ARG A 90 21.37 -5.90 9.34
N THR A 91 20.25 -6.62 9.30
CA THR A 91 19.44 -6.92 10.49
C THR A 91 20.24 -7.75 11.48
N CYS A 92 20.95 -8.79 11.02
CA CYS A 92 21.80 -9.63 11.86
C CYS A 92 23.03 -8.90 12.43
N TYR A 93 23.63 -7.97 11.68
CA TYR A 93 24.83 -7.26 12.12
C TYR A 93 24.50 -5.94 12.82
N VAL A 94 24.02 -4.94 12.06
CA VAL A 94 23.72 -3.59 12.57
C VAL A 94 22.59 -3.64 13.60
N GLY A 95 21.57 -4.47 13.35
CA GLY A 95 20.45 -4.62 14.26
C GLY A 95 20.84 -5.20 15.63
N THR A 96 21.64 -6.27 15.61
CA THR A 96 22.22 -6.84 16.84
C THR A 96 23.10 -5.82 17.54
N GLU A 97 23.91 -5.06 16.81
CA GLU A 97 24.79 -4.03 17.39
C GLU A 97 24.00 -2.97 18.16
N ASN A 98 22.90 -2.47 17.58
CA ASN A 98 22.06 -1.46 18.22
C ASN A 98 21.40 -2.00 19.49
N LEU A 99 20.97 -3.27 19.49
CA LEU A 99 20.38 -3.90 20.68
C LEU A 99 21.43 -4.17 21.76
N LEU A 100 22.66 -4.54 21.40
CA LEU A 100 23.79 -4.66 22.33
C LEU A 100 24.17 -3.31 22.94
N LYS A 101 24.22 -2.24 22.13
CA LYS A 101 24.42 -0.86 22.62
C LYS A 101 23.29 -0.42 23.55
N CYS A 102 22.06 -0.79 23.24
CA CYS A 102 20.91 -0.55 24.12
C CYS A 102 21.05 -1.32 25.44
N ALA A 103 21.43 -2.60 25.39
CA ALA A 103 21.66 -3.42 26.58
C ALA A 103 22.74 -2.81 27.47
N LEU A 104 23.87 -2.41 26.87
CA LEU A 104 24.97 -1.75 27.56
C LEU A 104 24.52 -0.47 28.27
N ARG A 105 23.82 0.41 27.56
CA ARG A 105 23.33 1.69 28.10
C ARG A 105 22.33 1.50 29.24
N CYS A 106 21.45 0.50 29.13
CA CYS A 106 20.41 0.25 30.13
C CYS A 106 20.88 -0.66 31.27
N SER A 107 22.08 -1.24 31.16
CA SER A 107 22.50 -2.39 31.99
C SER A 107 21.47 -3.53 31.96
N ALA A 108 20.85 -3.75 30.80
CA ALA A 108 19.80 -4.74 30.61
C ALA A 108 20.39 -6.12 30.29
N ARG A 109 19.75 -7.19 30.78
CA ARG A 109 20.05 -8.57 30.35
C ARG A 109 19.51 -8.80 28.95
N LEU A 110 20.33 -9.31 28.03
CA LEU A 110 19.93 -9.56 26.65
C LEU A 110 19.92 -11.05 26.34
N LEU A 111 18.81 -11.55 25.80
CA LEU A 111 18.74 -12.87 25.18
C LEU A 111 18.73 -12.72 23.66
N PHE A 112 19.74 -13.28 23.01
CA PHE A 112 19.83 -13.38 21.57
C PHE A 112 19.27 -14.71 21.08
N SER A 113 18.29 -14.66 20.17
CA SER A 113 17.81 -15.86 19.47
C SER A 113 18.68 -16.16 18.26
N SER A 114 19.65 -17.02 18.46
CA SER A 114 20.29 -17.75 17.39
C SER A 114 19.39 -18.89 16.89
N THR A 115 19.86 -19.67 15.93
CA THR A 115 19.11 -20.80 15.37
C THR A 115 20.03 -21.95 15.00
N SER A 116 19.46 -23.12 14.76
CA SER A 116 20.17 -24.27 14.21
C SER A 116 20.89 -24.01 12.89
N GLU A 117 20.60 -22.90 12.19
CA GLU A 117 21.31 -22.53 10.95
C GLU A 117 22.80 -22.21 11.18
N VAL A 118 23.22 -21.90 12.41
CA VAL A 118 24.66 -21.75 12.73
C VAL A 118 25.44 -23.04 12.54
N TYR A 119 24.74 -24.19 12.54
CA TYR A 119 25.31 -25.50 12.25
C TYR A 119 25.38 -25.83 10.76
N GLY A 120 24.67 -25.09 9.89
CA GLY A 120 24.63 -25.27 8.44
C GLY A 120 24.08 -26.64 8.01
N ASN A 121 24.82 -27.33 7.14
CA ASN A 121 24.59 -28.74 6.78
C ASN A 121 25.53 -29.62 7.64
N PRO A 122 25.08 -30.05 8.83
CA PRO A 122 25.98 -30.56 9.86
C PRO A 122 26.61 -31.90 9.48
N LEU A 123 27.87 -32.07 9.84
CA LEU A 123 28.61 -33.35 9.70
C LEU A 123 28.49 -34.24 10.97
N ILE A 124 27.97 -33.68 12.06
CA ILE A 124 27.83 -34.34 13.36
C ILE A 124 26.34 -34.33 13.73
N CYS A 125 25.80 -35.48 14.18
CA CYS A 125 24.43 -35.61 14.66
C CYS A 125 24.34 -36.60 15.83
N PRO A 126 23.68 -36.26 16.97
CA PRO A 126 23.04 -34.97 17.28
C PRO A 126 24.03 -33.80 17.30
N GLN A 127 23.55 -32.55 17.17
CA GLN A 127 24.37 -31.34 17.16
C GLN A 127 24.57 -30.82 18.59
N PRO A 128 25.74 -31.00 19.23
CA PRO A 128 26.03 -30.38 20.52
C PRO A 128 26.39 -28.90 20.36
N GLU A 129 26.32 -28.14 21.46
CA GLU A 129 26.70 -26.72 21.50
C GLU A 129 28.18 -26.51 21.15
N SER A 130 29.03 -27.50 21.46
CA SER A 130 30.47 -27.51 21.16
C SER A 130 30.79 -27.69 19.67
N TYR A 131 29.82 -28.10 18.84
CA TYR A 131 30.03 -28.23 17.41
C TYR A 131 29.97 -26.86 16.71
N PHE A 132 31.00 -26.53 15.94
CA PHE A 132 31.08 -25.23 15.27
C PHE A 132 30.24 -25.11 13.99
N GLY A 133 29.65 -26.19 13.48
CA GLY A 133 28.86 -26.16 12.24
C GLY A 133 29.65 -26.33 10.94
N ASN A 134 28.93 -26.54 9.85
CA ASN A 134 29.44 -26.66 8.48
C ASN A 134 28.58 -25.78 7.55
N VAL A 135 28.98 -24.50 7.43
CA VAL A 135 28.20 -23.46 6.74
C VAL A 135 28.90 -23.04 5.45
N ASN A 136 28.12 -22.82 4.39
CA ASN A 136 28.60 -22.33 3.10
C ASN A 136 28.46 -20.80 3.02
N PRO A 137 29.56 -20.00 3.09
CA PRO A 137 29.48 -18.54 3.17
C PRO A 137 29.03 -17.86 1.87
N TYR A 138 29.06 -18.57 0.74
CA TYR A 138 28.60 -18.07 -0.57
C TYR A 138 27.38 -18.82 -1.12
N GLY A 139 26.75 -19.66 -0.29
CA GLY A 139 25.52 -20.37 -0.64
C GLY A 139 24.27 -19.50 -0.56
N PRO A 140 23.13 -19.93 -1.11
CA PRO A 140 21.89 -19.15 -1.12
C PRO A 140 21.28 -18.93 0.28
N ARG A 141 21.77 -19.63 1.32
CA ARG A 141 21.34 -19.48 2.71
C ARG A 141 22.32 -18.66 3.55
N SER A 142 23.49 -18.33 3.01
CA SER A 142 24.60 -17.74 3.76
C SER A 142 24.24 -16.46 4.49
N CYS A 143 23.38 -15.61 3.89
CA CYS A 143 22.96 -14.35 4.50
C CYS A 143 22.31 -14.51 5.89
N TYR A 144 21.63 -15.63 6.13
CA TYR A 144 21.01 -15.94 7.41
C TYR A 144 21.95 -16.78 8.28
N ASP A 145 22.59 -17.80 7.72
CA ASP A 145 23.49 -18.70 8.44
C ASP A 145 24.68 -17.92 9.04
N GLU A 146 25.41 -17.17 8.20
CA GLU A 146 26.51 -16.30 8.62
C GLU A 146 26.01 -15.10 9.41
N GLY A 147 24.81 -14.60 9.09
CA GLY A 147 24.15 -13.56 9.86
C GLY A 147 23.97 -13.94 11.34
N LYS A 148 23.54 -15.17 11.62
CA LYS A 148 23.41 -15.67 13.00
C LYS A 148 24.77 -15.90 13.65
N ARG A 149 25.77 -16.39 12.91
CA ARG A 149 27.14 -16.58 13.43
C ARG A 149 27.82 -15.28 13.81
N VAL A 150 27.72 -14.23 12.97
CA VAL A 150 28.28 -12.91 13.30
C VAL A 150 27.58 -12.31 14.52
N ALA A 151 26.27 -12.49 14.66
CA ALA A 151 25.54 -12.03 15.83
C ALA A 151 25.94 -12.77 17.13
N GLU A 152 26.18 -14.09 17.08
CA GLU A 152 26.75 -14.84 18.22
C GLU A 152 28.15 -14.33 18.59
N ALA A 153 29.01 -14.11 17.58
CA ALA A 153 30.36 -13.59 17.80
C ALA A 153 30.34 -12.18 18.42
N MET A 154 29.42 -11.32 17.98
CA MET A 154 29.21 -10.00 18.58
C MET A 154 28.74 -10.09 20.02
N CYS A 155 27.78 -10.98 20.33
CA CYS A 155 27.33 -11.21 21.70
C CYS A 155 28.50 -11.61 22.61
N TYR A 156 29.33 -12.55 22.17
CA TYR A 156 30.51 -12.97 22.92
C TYR A 156 31.52 -11.82 23.10
N ALA A 157 31.82 -11.06 22.03
CA ALA A 157 32.75 -9.93 22.10
C ALA A 157 32.25 -8.84 23.08
N TYR A 158 30.96 -8.49 23.03
CA TYR A 158 30.38 -7.51 23.95
C TYR A 158 30.36 -8.01 25.40
N GLN A 159 30.11 -9.31 25.62
CA GLN A 159 30.20 -9.91 26.94
C GLN A 159 31.63 -9.80 27.51
N GLN A 160 32.65 -10.11 26.71
CA GLN A 160 34.05 -10.05 27.15
C GLN A 160 34.55 -8.61 27.34
N SER A 161 34.21 -7.70 26.44
CA SER A 161 34.72 -6.32 26.46
C SER A 161 33.98 -5.39 27.41
N HIS A 162 32.69 -5.65 27.66
CA HIS A 162 31.82 -4.73 28.40
C HIS A 162 31.04 -5.40 29.55
N ASN A 163 31.29 -6.67 29.84
CA ASN A 163 30.65 -7.44 30.92
C ASN A 163 29.10 -7.36 30.90
N ILE A 164 28.52 -7.37 29.69
CA ILE A 164 27.06 -7.37 29.51
C ILE A 164 26.52 -8.76 29.82
N ASP A 165 25.40 -8.82 30.52
CA ASP A 165 24.71 -10.07 30.85
C ASP A 165 23.92 -10.61 29.65
N ILE A 166 24.48 -11.59 28.93
CA ILE A 166 23.94 -12.09 27.66
C ILE A 166 23.60 -13.60 27.75
N ARG A 167 22.48 -13.98 27.13
CA ARG A 167 22.04 -15.37 26.91
C ARG A 167 21.94 -15.64 25.41
N ILE A 168 22.37 -16.82 24.96
CA ILE A 168 22.30 -17.19 23.54
C ILE A 168 21.50 -18.49 23.41
N ALA A 169 20.32 -18.41 22.77
CA ALA A 169 19.48 -19.57 22.50
C ALA A 169 19.62 -19.99 21.04
N ARG A 170 20.05 -21.22 20.77
CA ARG A 170 20.05 -21.83 19.43
C ARG A 170 18.74 -22.59 19.22
N ILE A 171 17.79 -21.95 18.55
CA ILE A 171 16.44 -22.49 18.37
C ILE A 171 16.39 -23.48 17.19
N PHE A 172 15.78 -24.65 17.39
CA PHE A 172 15.57 -25.67 16.36
C PHE A 172 14.10 -25.74 15.94
N ASN A 173 13.85 -25.59 14.62
CA ASN A 173 12.59 -25.90 13.91
C ASN A 173 11.30 -25.68 14.72
N ALA A 174 11.12 -24.48 15.27
CA ALA A 174 9.93 -24.15 16.03
C ALA A 174 8.70 -24.06 15.10
N TYR A 175 7.56 -24.62 15.53
CA TYR A 175 6.27 -24.56 14.85
C TYR A 175 5.10 -24.40 15.83
N GLY A 176 3.95 -23.92 15.36
CA GLY A 176 2.76 -23.79 16.20
C GLY A 176 1.84 -22.62 15.82
N PRO A 177 0.84 -22.35 16.67
CA PRO A 177 -0.03 -21.17 16.58
C PRO A 177 0.73 -19.84 16.43
N GLY A 178 0.26 -18.98 15.53
CA GLY A 178 0.92 -17.70 15.20
C GLY A 178 1.91 -17.79 14.03
N MET A 179 2.16 -19.00 13.48
CA MET A 179 2.90 -19.16 12.23
C MET A 179 1.94 -19.12 11.04
N PRO A 180 2.08 -18.17 10.10
CA PRO A 180 1.15 -18.05 8.99
C PRO A 180 1.22 -19.24 8.03
N ALA A 181 0.10 -19.58 7.39
CA ALA A 181 0.04 -20.64 6.37
C ALA A 181 0.95 -20.37 5.16
N SER A 182 1.31 -19.11 4.92
CA SER A 182 2.23 -18.68 3.86
C SER A 182 3.70 -18.66 4.29
N ASP A 183 4.03 -19.02 5.54
CA ASP A 183 5.35 -18.84 6.14
C ASP A 183 6.46 -19.54 5.33
N GLY A 184 6.20 -20.70 4.73
CA GLY A 184 7.15 -21.38 3.86
C GLY A 184 7.96 -22.48 4.55
N ARG A 185 7.89 -22.63 5.88
CA ARG A 185 8.46 -23.78 6.60
C ARG A 185 7.60 -25.05 6.46
N VAL A 186 8.22 -26.21 6.68
CA VAL A 186 7.66 -27.53 6.31
C VAL A 186 6.29 -27.81 6.94
N VAL A 187 6.16 -27.67 8.26
CA VAL A 187 4.91 -28.02 8.96
C VAL A 187 3.73 -27.14 8.52
N SER A 188 3.92 -25.82 8.42
CA SER A 188 2.86 -24.89 8.00
C SER A 188 2.47 -25.09 6.54
N ASN A 189 3.44 -25.33 5.65
CA ASN A 189 3.16 -25.63 4.23
C ASN A 189 2.37 -26.93 4.08
N PHE A 190 2.72 -27.99 4.82
CA PHE A 190 2.06 -29.28 4.71
C PHE A 190 0.61 -29.19 5.18
N ILE A 191 0.37 -28.56 6.34
CA ILE A 191 -0.97 -28.33 6.86
C ILE A 191 -1.80 -27.49 5.87
N ALA A 192 -1.22 -26.39 5.36
CA ALA A 192 -1.91 -25.51 4.43
C ALA A 192 -2.26 -26.20 3.10
N ALA A 193 -1.35 -27.00 2.53
CA ALA A 193 -1.59 -27.75 1.31
C ALA A 193 -2.68 -28.80 1.50
N ALA A 194 -2.59 -29.59 2.58
CA ALA A 194 -3.58 -30.61 2.92
C ALA A 194 -4.98 -30.01 3.11
N MET A 195 -5.12 -28.93 3.89
CA MET A 195 -6.41 -28.26 4.13
C MET A 195 -7.02 -27.65 2.86
N LYS A 196 -6.20 -27.23 1.89
CA LYS A 196 -6.64 -26.66 0.61
C LYS A 196 -6.88 -27.72 -0.48
N CYS A 197 -6.80 -29.00 -0.14
CA CYS A 197 -6.87 -30.10 -1.11
C CYS A 197 -5.83 -29.95 -2.24
N GLN A 198 -4.62 -29.49 -1.90
CA GLN A 198 -3.47 -29.33 -2.79
C GLN A 198 -2.39 -30.37 -2.49
N PRO A 199 -1.51 -30.70 -3.46
CA PRO A 199 -0.42 -31.64 -3.22
C PRO A 199 0.59 -31.10 -2.18
N ILE A 200 1.01 -31.96 -1.26
CA ILE A 200 2.13 -31.74 -0.34
C ILE A 200 3.43 -32.02 -1.09
N ASN A 201 4.24 -30.97 -1.27
CA ASN A 201 5.53 -31.08 -1.95
C ASN A 201 6.63 -31.38 -0.92
N ILE A 202 7.22 -32.57 -1.03
CA ILE A 202 8.40 -33.01 -0.28
C ILE A 202 9.63 -32.76 -1.15
N THR A 203 10.63 -32.05 -0.61
CA THR A 203 11.91 -31.85 -1.27
C THR A 203 12.82 -33.07 -1.07
N GLY A 204 13.49 -33.50 -2.13
CA GLY A 204 14.30 -34.74 -2.13
C GLY A 204 13.42 -35.98 -2.23
N ASP A 205 13.89 -37.10 -1.68
CA ASP A 205 13.19 -38.39 -1.64
C ASP A 205 12.34 -38.58 -0.36
N GLY A 206 12.29 -37.57 0.51
CA GLY A 206 11.57 -37.61 1.79
C GLY A 206 12.32 -38.31 2.93
N SER A 207 13.53 -38.81 2.70
CA SER A 207 14.34 -39.50 3.71
C SER A 207 14.99 -38.58 4.74
N ALA A 208 15.01 -37.27 4.48
CA ALA A 208 15.55 -36.27 5.39
C ALA A 208 14.88 -36.35 6.76
N VAL A 209 15.67 -36.15 7.81
CA VAL A 209 15.21 -36.21 9.20
C VAL A 209 15.36 -34.87 9.90
N ARG A 210 14.34 -34.51 10.69
CA ARG A 210 14.27 -33.26 11.45
C ARG A 210 13.59 -33.51 12.79
N CYS A 211 13.99 -32.77 13.80
CA CYS A 211 13.21 -32.65 15.02
C CYS A 211 12.40 -31.34 14.96
N PHE A 212 11.16 -31.37 15.44
CA PHE A 212 10.25 -30.21 15.44
C PHE A 212 9.89 -29.83 16.86
N GLN A 213 10.00 -28.54 17.18
CA GLN A 213 9.73 -28.03 18.52
C GLN A 213 8.42 -27.23 18.51
N TYR A 214 7.52 -27.55 19.43
CA TYR A 214 6.30 -26.79 19.56
C TYR A 214 6.54 -25.41 20.20
N VAL A 215 5.75 -24.41 19.79
CA VAL A 215 5.96 -23.00 20.15
C VAL A 215 6.00 -22.77 21.66
N THR A 216 5.12 -23.39 22.43
CA THR A 216 5.07 -23.17 23.89
C THR A 216 6.30 -23.74 24.59
N ASP A 217 6.83 -24.86 24.11
CA ASP A 217 8.07 -25.44 24.63
C ASP A 217 9.24 -24.51 24.35
N CYS A 218 9.30 -23.94 23.13
CA CYS A 218 10.30 -22.94 22.77
C CYS A 218 10.21 -21.71 23.69
N ILE A 219 9.01 -21.13 23.91
CA ILE A 219 8.84 -19.97 24.79
C ILE A 219 9.25 -20.29 26.23
N SER A 220 8.91 -21.49 26.73
CA SER A 220 9.34 -21.94 28.05
C SER A 220 10.86 -22.07 28.15
N GLY A 221 11.53 -22.56 27.10
CA GLY A 221 12.99 -22.65 27.07
C GLY A 221 13.66 -21.27 27.07
N LEU A 222 13.13 -20.33 26.29
CA LEU A 222 13.66 -18.95 26.22
C LEU A 222 13.52 -18.20 27.55
N THR A 223 12.37 -18.33 28.22
CA THR A 223 12.11 -17.65 29.50
C THR A 223 12.92 -18.23 30.64
N LYS A 224 13.08 -19.57 30.69
CA LYS A 224 13.99 -20.23 31.65
C LYS A 224 15.45 -19.85 31.42
N LEU A 225 15.88 -19.74 30.17
CA LEU A 225 17.24 -19.28 29.86
C LEU A 225 17.44 -17.81 30.26
N MET A 226 16.46 -16.93 30.00
CA MET A 226 16.53 -15.54 30.45
C MET A 226 16.65 -15.44 31.98
N ALA A 227 15.95 -16.30 32.71
CA ALA A 227 15.97 -16.35 34.16
C ALA A 227 17.23 -16.99 34.76
N SER A 228 17.98 -17.79 34.00
CA SER A 228 19.16 -18.49 34.50
C SER A 228 20.41 -17.61 34.51
N ASP A 229 21.47 -18.09 35.18
CA ASP A 229 22.80 -17.47 35.18
C ASP A 229 23.74 -18.08 34.12
N TYR A 230 23.21 -18.89 33.20
CA TYR A 230 24.00 -19.55 32.18
C TYR A 230 24.24 -18.69 30.95
N CYS A 231 25.48 -18.25 30.74
CA CYS A 231 25.78 -17.24 29.70
C CYS A 231 26.39 -17.80 28.41
N GLN A 232 26.51 -19.12 28.24
CA GLN A 232 27.02 -19.72 27.00
C GLN A 232 25.86 -20.10 26.06
N PRO A 233 26.12 -20.39 24.76
CA PRO A 233 25.08 -20.89 23.86
C PRO A 233 24.43 -22.17 24.38
N ILE A 234 23.12 -22.28 24.21
CA ILE A 234 22.35 -23.49 24.56
C ILE A 234 21.34 -23.85 23.47
N ASN A 235 21.19 -25.13 23.18
CA ASN A 235 20.20 -25.63 22.24
C ASN A 235 18.81 -25.65 22.86
N ILE A 236 17.85 -25.02 22.20
CA ILE A 236 16.43 -25.06 22.55
C ILE A 236 15.69 -25.73 21.39
N GLY A 237 15.43 -27.02 21.55
CA GLY A 237 14.81 -27.87 20.53
C GLY A 237 14.15 -29.12 21.08
N ASN A 238 13.71 -29.98 20.17
CA ASN A 238 13.22 -31.33 20.49
C ASN A 238 14.25 -32.37 20.02
N ASP A 239 14.45 -33.45 20.77
CA ASP A 239 15.35 -34.56 20.45
C ASP A 239 14.66 -35.73 19.73
N SER A 240 13.34 -35.64 19.54
CA SER A 240 12.52 -36.62 18.81
C SER A 240 12.65 -36.45 17.29
N LEU A 241 13.32 -37.40 16.65
CA LEU A 241 13.51 -37.46 15.20
C LEU A 241 12.21 -37.79 14.45
N CYS A 242 11.94 -37.04 13.38
CA CYS A 242 10.86 -37.30 12.45
C CYS A 242 11.38 -37.24 11.01
N ARG A 243 11.03 -38.25 10.20
CA ARG A 243 11.27 -38.21 8.75
C ARG A 243 10.23 -37.31 8.07
N ILE A 244 10.62 -36.61 7.01
CA ILE A 244 9.71 -35.69 6.31
C ILE A 244 8.55 -36.43 5.63
N ASP A 245 8.78 -37.63 5.10
CA ASP A 245 7.72 -38.48 4.56
C ASP A 245 6.68 -38.87 5.64
N HIS A 246 7.14 -39.29 6.82
CA HIS A 246 6.28 -39.61 7.95
C HIS A 246 5.48 -38.39 8.41
N LEU A 247 6.12 -37.21 8.51
CA LEU A 247 5.44 -35.95 8.83
C LEU A 247 4.29 -35.64 7.86
N ALA A 248 4.49 -35.84 6.55
CA ALA A 248 3.45 -35.61 5.55
C ALA A 248 2.23 -36.51 5.79
N HIS A 249 2.45 -37.80 6.10
CA HIS A 249 1.37 -38.74 6.42
C HIS A 249 0.63 -38.34 7.71
N VAL A 250 1.36 -37.99 8.77
CA VAL A 250 0.75 -37.52 10.03
C VAL A 250 -0.14 -36.30 9.79
N VAL A 251 0.32 -35.33 8.99
CA VAL A 251 -0.49 -34.14 8.64
C VAL A 251 -1.74 -34.53 7.83
N VAL A 252 -1.61 -35.39 6.83
CA VAL A 252 -2.74 -35.86 6.02
C VAL A 252 -3.79 -36.55 6.90
N ASP A 253 -3.37 -37.44 7.78
CA ASP A 253 -4.25 -38.19 8.66
C ASP A 253 -4.97 -37.28 9.66
N LEU A 254 -4.27 -36.32 10.25
CA LEU A 254 -4.88 -35.33 11.15
C LEU A 254 -5.85 -34.41 10.39
N VAL A 255 -5.52 -33.95 9.18
CA VAL A 255 -6.43 -33.12 8.37
C VAL A 255 -7.68 -33.90 7.93
N LYS A 256 -7.53 -35.17 7.53
CA LYS A 256 -8.65 -36.10 7.26
C LYS A 256 -9.54 -36.28 8.50
N LYS A 257 -8.94 -36.48 9.67
CA LYS A 257 -9.64 -36.63 10.95
C LYS A 257 -10.48 -35.40 11.31
N ASN A 258 -10.03 -34.20 10.89
CA ASN A 258 -10.77 -32.94 11.01
C ASN A 258 -11.79 -32.70 9.87
N ARG A 259 -12.16 -33.75 9.10
CA ARG A 259 -13.19 -33.76 8.05
C ARG A 259 -12.91 -32.93 6.79
N PHE A 260 -11.64 -32.60 6.53
CA PHE A 260 -11.25 -31.96 5.27
C PHE A 260 -11.11 -32.98 4.15
N ARG A 261 -11.51 -32.58 2.93
CA ARG A 261 -11.17 -33.34 1.73
C ARG A 261 -9.69 -33.17 1.44
N VAL A 262 -8.99 -34.28 1.25
CA VAL A 262 -7.60 -34.32 0.79
C VAL A 262 -7.52 -35.15 -0.49
N LEU A 263 -6.42 -35.02 -1.23
CA LEU A 263 -6.18 -35.80 -2.44
C LEU A 263 -5.94 -37.27 -2.10
N ASP A 264 -6.36 -38.18 -3.01
CA ASP A 264 -6.14 -39.63 -2.86
C ASP A 264 -4.65 -39.99 -2.92
N ASP A 265 -3.90 -39.26 -3.75
CA ASP A 265 -2.43 -39.28 -3.79
C ASP A 265 -1.90 -37.87 -3.51
N PRO A 266 -1.69 -37.52 -2.24
CA PRO A 266 -1.41 -36.14 -1.82
C PRO A 266 0.06 -35.76 -1.87
N ILE A 267 0.99 -36.70 -2.06
CA ILE A 267 2.44 -36.43 -1.91
C ILE A 267 3.10 -36.26 -3.29
N ARG A 268 3.89 -35.21 -3.45
CA ARG A 268 4.71 -34.96 -4.65
C ARG A 268 6.15 -34.75 -4.22
N TYR A 269 7.09 -35.23 -5.03
CA TYR A 269 8.51 -35.05 -4.78
C TYR A 269 9.07 -33.99 -5.71
N SER A 270 9.92 -33.11 -5.17
CA SER A 270 10.61 -32.07 -5.92
C SER A 270 12.12 -32.11 -5.64
N ALA A 271 12.91 -31.45 -6.49
CA ALA A 271 14.35 -31.34 -6.27
C ALA A 271 14.68 -30.75 -4.89
N MET A 272 15.77 -31.22 -4.29
CA MET A 272 16.27 -30.70 -3.02
C MET A 272 16.86 -29.29 -3.24
N PRO A 273 16.48 -28.29 -2.43
CA PRO A 273 17.10 -26.98 -2.48
C PRO A 273 18.60 -27.06 -2.16
N VAL A 274 19.39 -26.21 -2.80
CA VAL A 274 20.83 -26.10 -2.54
C VAL A 274 21.06 -25.73 -1.08
N ASP A 275 21.99 -26.42 -0.43
CA ASP A 275 22.38 -26.26 0.98
C ASP A 275 21.24 -26.50 2.00
N ASP A 276 20.15 -27.18 1.63
CA ASP A 276 19.20 -27.65 2.65
C ASP A 276 19.81 -28.82 3.44
N PRO A 277 19.74 -28.83 4.78
CA PRO A 277 20.37 -29.88 5.57
C PRO A 277 19.75 -31.25 5.27
N VAL A 278 20.48 -32.35 5.40
CA VAL A 278 19.85 -33.69 5.29
C VAL A 278 19.34 -34.15 6.66
N GLN A 279 20.05 -33.79 7.72
CA GLN A 279 19.75 -34.19 9.10
C GLN A 279 19.90 -33.00 10.06
N ARG A 280 18.93 -32.86 10.98
CA ARG A 280 18.96 -31.82 12.02
C ARG A 280 18.30 -32.31 13.30
N GLN A 281 19.10 -32.50 14.33
CA GLN A 281 18.70 -32.99 15.65
C GLN A 281 19.59 -32.32 16.70
N PRO A 282 19.03 -31.52 17.60
CA PRO A 282 19.79 -30.92 18.69
C PRO A 282 20.18 -31.99 19.72
N ASP A 283 21.34 -31.84 20.33
CA ASP A 283 21.58 -32.39 21.67
C ASP A 283 21.02 -31.39 22.68
N ILE A 284 20.08 -31.83 23.53
CA ILE A 284 19.42 -30.98 24.54
C ILE A 284 19.81 -31.37 25.98
N THR A 285 20.84 -32.19 26.15
CA THR A 285 21.33 -32.63 27.47
C THR A 285 21.66 -31.44 28.36
N LEU A 286 22.35 -30.44 27.79
CA LEU A 286 22.72 -29.22 28.50
C LEU A 286 21.50 -28.41 28.96
N ALA A 287 20.45 -28.29 28.12
CA ALA A 287 19.22 -27.61 28.49
C ALA A 287 18.46 -28.32 29.62
N LYS A 288 18.47 -29.66 29.63
CA LYS A 288 17.89 -30.46 30.71
C LYS A 288 18.62 -30.23 32.03
N GLU A 289 19.94 -30.24 32.02
CA GLU A 289 20.77 -30.08 33.21
C GLU A 289 20.75 -28.66 33.78
N VAL A 290 20.90 -27.65 32.92
CA VAL A 290 21.09 -26.26 33.35
C VAL A 290 19.78 -25.51 33.55
N LEU A 291 18.77 -25.76 32.70
CA LEU A 291 17.50 -25.04 32.74
C LEU A 291 16.38 -25.85 33.39
N ASN A 292 16.62 -27.12 33.72
CA ASN A 292 15.58 -28.06 34.11
C ASN A 292 14.39 -28.00 33.14
N TRP A 293 14.70 -28.04 31.84
CA TRP A 293 13.75 -27.87 30.74
C TRP A 293 13.84 -29.03 29.75
N THR A 294 12.68 -29.51 29.31
CA THR A 294 12.53 -30.50 28.25
C THR A 294 11.25 -30.18 27.48
N PRO A 295 11.17 -30.43 26.16
CA PRO A 295 9.90 -30.33 25.44
C PRO A 295 8.91 -31.36 25.98
N VAL A 296 7.64 -30.97 26.06
CA VAL A 296 6.57 -31.83 26.61
C VAL A 296 5.43 -32.07 25.63
N VAL A 297 5.34 -31.27 24.56
CA VAL A 297 4.29 -31.42 23.54
C VAL A 297 4.76 -32.38 22.46
N SER A 298 4.00 -33.45 22.22
CA SER A 298 4.32 -34.40 21.14
C SER A 298 4.10 -33.77 19.77
N LEU A 299 4.70 -34.36 18.73
CA LEU A 299 4.57 -33.86 17.35
C LEU A 299 3.10 -33.85 16.90
N GLU A 300 2.38 -34.94 17.14
CA GLU A 300 0.96 -35.11 16.79
C GLU A 300 0.09 -34.11 17.54
N GLU A 301 0.32 -33.92 18.85
CA GLU A 301 -0.40 -32.95 19.66
C GLU A 301 -0.16 -31.53 19.15
N GLY A 302 1.11 -31.17 18.88
CA GLY A 302 1.46 -29.85 18.36
C GLY A 302 0.88 -29.59 16.97
N ILE A 303 0.86 -30.59 16.08
CA ILE A 303 0.25 -30.46 14.74
C ILE A 303 -1.27 -30.29 14.88
N GLN A 304 -1.93 -31.09 15.72
CA GLN A 304 -3.37 -30.97 15.95
C GLN A 304 -3.71 -29.57 16.49
N LYS A 305 -2.99 -29.06 17.51
CA LYS A 305 -3.19 -27.70 18.02
C LYS A 305 -2.93 -26.62 16.96
N THR A 306 -2.01 -26.86 16.03
CA THR A 306 -1.74 -25.93 14.92
C THR A 306 -2.86 -25.95 13.89
N ILE A 307 -3.40 -27.13 13.57
CA ILE A 307 -4.60 -27.28 12.74
C ILE A 307 -5.78 -26.59 13.42
N ASP A 308 -6.03 -26.84 14.70
CA ASP A 308 -7.08 -26.19 15.48
C ASP A 308 -6.92 -24.67 15.46
N TRP A 309 -5.68 -24.17 15.53
CA TRP A 309 -5.41 -22.75 15.37
C TRP A 309 -5.72 -22.26 13.96
N PHE A 310 -5.33 -22.95 12.88
CA PHE A 310 -5.69 -22.60 11.49
C PHE A 310 -7.20 -22.62 11.28
N LEU A 311 -7.90 -23.58 11.91
CA LEU A 311 -9.35 -23.66 11.90
C LEU A 311 -9.94 -22.52 12.69
N SER A 312 -9.39 -22.17 13.86
CA SER A 312 -9.87 -21.06 14.65
C SER A 312 -9.59 -19.72 13.98
N THR A 313 -8.52 -19.59 13.19
CA THR A 313 -8.23 -18.39 12.41
C THR A 313 -9.14 -18.31 11.20
N GLN A 314 -9.37 -19.43 10.48
CA GLN A 314 -10.37 -19.49 9.40
C GLN A 314 -11.81 -19.32 9.90
N ASP A 315 -12.21 -19.95 11.01
CA ASP A 315 -13.48 -19.72 11.70
C ASP A 315 -13.50 -18.36 12.41
N SER A 316 -12.38 -17.69 12.66
CA SER A 316 -12.38 -16.28 13.08
C SER A 316 -12.28 -15.31 11.89
N GLU A 317 -11.95 -15.79 10.70
CA GLU A 317 -12.12 -15.08 9.43
C GLU A 317 -13.55 -15.30 8.90
N VAL A 318 -14.21 -16.43 9.22
CA VAL A 318 -15.57 -16.83 8.81
C VAL A 318 -16.63 -16.53 9.89
N LYS A 319 -16.35 -16.75 11.19
CA LYS A 319 -17.17 -16.35 12.36
C LYS A 319 -16.63 -15.13 13.11
N GLY A 320 -15.39 -14.70 12.93
CA GLY A 320 -14.96 -13.35 13.35
C GLY A 320 -15.29 -12.28 12.30
N ALA A 321 -15.68 -12.69 11.08
CA ALA A 321 -16.60 -11.94 10.23
C ALA A 321 -18.03 -11.81 10.85
N SER A 322 -18.37 -12.62 11.86
CA SER A 322 -19.69 -12.62 12.53
C SER A 322 -19.68 -11.99 13.94
N THR A 323 -18.62 -12.12 14.77
CA THR A 323 -18.76 -11.81 16.22
C THR A 323 -17.64 -11.06 16.96
N ARG A 324 -16.49 -10.70 16.36
CA ARG A 324 -15.38 -10.03 17.11
C ARG A 324 -15.26 -8.52 16.94
N ALA A 325 -16.38 -7.91 16.64
CA ALA A 325 -16.48 -6.46 16.59
C ALA A 325 -17.58 -5.99 17.58
N ALA A 326 -17.65 -6.57 18.75
CA ALA A 326 -18.41 -5.97 19.84
C ALA A 326 -17.62 -6.42 21.04
N THR A 327 -16.69 -5.63 21.57
CA THR A 327 -16.76 -4.24 22.03
C THR A 327 -15.33 -3.95 22.47
N THR A 328 -14.52 -3.06 21.89
CA THR A 328 -14.60 -1.60 21.69
C THR A 328 -13.44 -1.33 20.71
N GLU A 329 -13.57 -0.98 19.43
CA GLU A 329 -14.53 -0.19 18.67
C GLU A 329 -15.06 -0.96 17.44
N LYS A 330 -16.31 -1.44 17.46
CA LYS A 330 -17.15 -1.52 16.25
C LYS A 330 -18.19 -0.42 16.38
N GLN A 331 -17.81 0.75 15.91
CA GLN A 331 -18.60 1.25 14.81
C GLN A 331 -18.24 0.37 13.62
N SER A 332 -19.24 -0.20 12.93
CA SER A 332 -19.01 -0.83 11.63
C SER A 332 -18.18 0.14 10.80
N LYS A 333 -16.90 -0.12 10.53
CA LYS A 333 -16.15 0.78 9.66
C LYS A 333 -16.83 0.69 8.30
N ALA A 334 -17.52 1.76 7.95
CA ALA A 334 -18.17 1.92 6.68
C ALA A 334 -17.10 1.74 5.60
N VAL A 335 -17.44 1.12 4.47
CA VAL A 335 -16.55 1.12 3.31
C VAL A 335 -16.37 2.58 2.91
N PRO A 336 -15.17 3.17 3.04
CA PRO A 336 -14.96 4.56 2.69
C PRO A 336 -15.04 4.73 1.18
N PHE A 337 -15.39 5.93 0.73
CA PHE A 337 -15.40 6.22 -0.70
C PHE A 337 -13.97 6.25 -1.29
N ASN A 338 -13.01 6.81 -0.53
CA ASN A 338 -11.62 6.94 -0.93
C ASN A 338 -10.70 6.83 0.30
N ILE A 339 -9.51 6.27 0.11
CA ILE A 339 -8.39 6.33 1.06
C ILE A 339 -7.19 6.92 0.29
N PRO A 340 -6.51 7.95 0.82
CA PRO A 340 -5.33 8.51 0.18
C PRO A 340 -4.22 7.45 0.03
N PRO A 341 -3.56 7.35 -1.13
CA PRO A 341 -2.46 6.40 -1.33
C PRO A 341 -1.25 6.77 -0.46
N ILE A 342 -0.66 5.80 0.25
CA ILE A 342 0.60 5.95 1.00
C ILE A 342 1.58 4.86 0.55
N ILE A 343 2.74 5.24 0.01
CA ILE A 343 3.76 4.34 -0.55
C ILE A 343 4.70 3.79 0.53
N GLY A 344 5.04 4.61 1.52
CA GLY A 344 5.95 4.30 2.63
C GLY A 344 7.28 5.05 2.58
N THR A 345 7.60 5.74 1.49
CA THR A 345 8.85 6.54 1.35
C THR A 345 8.63 8.04 1.55
N GLU A 346 7.40 8.49 1.73
CA GLU A 346 7.04 9.92 1.84
C GLU A 346 7.73 10.59 3.01
N LEU A 347 7.71 9.96 4.19
CA LEU A 347 8.35 10.51 5.38
C LEU A 347 9.86 10.63 5.23
N ALA A 348 10.50 9.69 4.51
CA ALA A 348 11.92 9.75 4.23
C ALA A 348 12.25 10.93 3.30
N ASN A 349 11.49 11.11 2.22
CA ASN A 349 11.68 12.23 1.31
C ASN A 349 11.40 13.59 1.98
N ILE A 350 10.36 13.68 2.81
CA ILE A 350 10.07 14.90 3.59
C ILE A 350 11.22 15.22 4.54
N ARG A 351 11.76 14.21 5.24
CA ARG A 351 12.94 14.38 6.10
C ARG A 351 14.13 14.92 5.30
N THR A 352 14.38 14.37 4.12
CA THR A 352 15.44 14.86 3.22
C THR A 352 15.21 16.31 2.79
N ALA A 353 13.96 16.72 2.50
CA ALA A 353 13.65 18.11 2.16
C ALA A 353 13.98 19.07 3.31
N ILE A 354 13.68 18.67 4.55
CA ILE A 354 14.03 19.44 5.77
C ILE A 354 15.55 19.51 5.95
N GLN A 355 16.26 18.39 5.77
CA GLN A 355 17.72 18.34 5.89
C GLN A 355 18.45 19.18 4.84
N ASN A 356 17.85 19.37 3.67
CA ASN A 356 18.38 20.25 2.63
C ASN A 356 18.17 21.75 2.93
N GLU A 357 17.49 22.10 4.03
CA GLU A 357 17.17 23.47 4.44
C GLU A 357 16.45 24.29 3.35
N SER A 358 15.75 23.61 2.44
CA SER A 358 15.04 24.21 1.30
C SER A 358 13.59 23.72 1.27
N LEU A 359 12.68 24.54 1.81
CA LEU A 359 11.27 24.18 2.00
C LEU A 359 10.28 24.92 1.09
N SER A 360 10.70 26.04 0.51
CA SER A 360 9.92 26.76 -0.50
C SER A 360 9.94 26.01 -1.83
N GLY A 361 9.01 26.32 -2.74
CA GLY A 361 8.97 25.71 -4.07
C GLY A 361 10.24 25.89 -4.91
N ALA A 362 10.33 25.11 -5.99
CA ALA A 362 11.47 25.04 -6.90
C ALA A 362 12.77 24.51 -6.26
N GLY A 363 12.67 23.68 -5.22
CA GLY A 363 13.78 22.91 -4.67
C GLY A 363 14.05 21.62 -5.44
N THR A 364 14.72 20.67 -4.78
CA THR A 364 15.16 19.41 -5.40
C THR A 364 13.99 18.51 -5.79
N PHE A 365 13.01 18.32 -4.90
CA PHE A 365 11.87 17.46 -5.18
C PHE A 365 10.90 18.08 -6.18
N SER A 366 10.72 19.40 -6.17
CA SER A 366 9.92 20.10 -7.19
C SER A 366 10.50 19.84 -8.57
N ARG A 367 11.81 20.06 -8.75
CA ARG A 367 12.49 19.80 -10.03
C ARG A 367 12.40 18.35 -10.47
N ASN A 368 12.54 17.40 -9.55
CA ASN A 368 12.40 15.98 -9.85
C ASN A 368 10.99 15.63 -10.35
N CYS A 369 9.97 16.15 -9.68
CA CYS A 369 8.57 15.95 -10.07
C CYS A 369 8.26 16.62 -11.42
N GLU A 370 8.68 17.86 -11.63
CA GLU A 370 8.49 18.59 -12.90
C GLU A 370 9.17 17.86 -14.06
N LYS A 371 10.42 17.43 -13.85
CA LYS A 371 11.16 16.65 -14.84
C LYS A 371 10.48 15.34 -15.15
N TRP A 372 10.06 14.58 -14.13
CA TRP A 372 9.36 13.32 -14.33
C TRP A 372 8.05 13.52 -15.10
N LEU A 373 7.25 14.53 -14.75
CA LEU A 373 6.01 14.85 -15.47
C LEU A 373 6.30 15.19 -16.94
N GLN A 374 7.33 15.98 -17.19
CA GLN A 374 7.72 16.36 -18.54
C GLN A 374 8.16 15.16 -19.38
N GLU A 375 9.00 14.28 -18.81
CA GLU A 375 9.53 13.10 -19.48
C GLU A 375 8.44 12.03 -19.70
N THR A 376 7.65 11.73 -18.66
CA THR A 376 6.61 10.69 -18.71
C THR A 376 5.41 11.09 -19.57
N LEU A 377 4.99 12.36 -19.54
CA LEU A 377 3.85 12.83 -20.32
C LEU A 377 4.24 13.37 -21.70
N GLN A 378 5.56 13.47 -21.97
CA GLN A 378 6.14 14.03 -23.19
C GLN A 378 5.54 15.41 -23.51
N CYS A 379 5.42 16.25 -22.48
CA CYS A 379 4.77 17.56 -22.56
C CYS A 379 5.79 18.71 -22.60
N GLY A 380 5.27 19.93 -22.70
CA GLY A 380 6.10 21.12 -22.52
C GLY A 380 6.53 21.34 -21.06
N PRO A 381 7.16 22.48 -20.74
CA PRO A 381 7.58 22.81 -19.38
C PRO A 381 6.44 22.68 -18.37
N VAL A 382 6.78 22.18 -17.18
CA VAL A 382 5.84 21.90 -16.09
C VAL A 382 6.13 22.84 -14.93
N THR A 383 5.09 23.40 -14.34
CA THR A 383 5.16 24.15 -13.08
C THR A 383 4.24 23.52 -12.05
N LEU A 384 4.80 23.10 -10.91
CA LEU A 384 3.97 22.61 -9.80
C LEU A 384 3.21 23.76 -9.13
N THR A 385 1.94 23.49 -8.82
CA THR A 385 1.05 24.45 -8.18
C THR A 385 0.41 23.92 -6.90
N ALA A 386 -0.12 24.81 -6.06
CA ALA A 386 -0.72 24.47 -4.77
C ALA A 386 -1.98 23.59 -4.89
N SER A 387 -2.67 23.60 -6.03
CA SER A 387 -3.87 22.80 -6.32
C SER A 387 -4.16 22.71 -7.82
N GLY A 388 -5.02 21.78 -8.24
CA GLY A 388 -5.56 21.79 -9.61
C GLY A 388 -6.34 23.06 -9.96
N THR A 389 -6.95 23.72 -8.96
CA THR A 389 -7.66 25.01 -9.16
C THR A 389 -6.67 26.12 -9.52
N THR A 390 -5.57 26.25 -8.77
CA THR A 390 -4.53 27.24 -9.06
C THR A 390 -3.83 26.97 -10.38
N ALA A 391 -3.78 25.71 -10.83
CA ALA A 391 -3.30 25.38 -12.17
C ALA A 391 -4.21 25.98 -13.27
N LEU A 392 -5.52 25.84 -13.12
CA LEU A 392 -6.50 26.42 -14.05
C LEU A 392 -6.50 27.96 -14.00
N GLU A 393 -6.39 28.56 -12.81
CA GLU A 393 -6.29 30.03 -12.65
C GLU A 393 -5.03 30.57 -13.32
N MET A 394 -3.89 29.89 -13.14
CA MET A 394 -2.65 30.21 -13.83
C MET A 394 -2.83 30.09 -15.35
N ALA A 395 -3.48 29.03 -15.85
CA ALA A 395 -3.77 28.89 -17.28
C ALA A 395 -4.59 30.08 -17.82
N ALA A 396 -5.64 30.50 -17.11
CA ALA A 396 -6.46 31.66 -17.49
C ALA A 396 -5.64 32.97 -17.53
N LEU A 397 -4.72 33.17 -16.59
CA LEU A 397 -3.79 34.32 -16.58
C LEU A 397 -2.79 34.26 -17.73
N VAL A 398 -2.20 33.09 -18.00
CA VAL A 398 -1.25 32.87 -19.10
C VAL A 398 -1.92 33.12 -20.44
N LEU A 399 -3.15 32.67 -20.64
CA LEU A 399 -3.93 33.00 -21.84
C LEU A 399 -4.29 34.49 -21.92
N GLY A 400 -4.19 35.24 -20.83
CA GLY A 400 -4.51 36.66 -20.79
C GLY A 400 -5.99 36.94 -20.95
N ILE A 401 -6.84 36.04 -20.44
CA ILE A 401 -8.30 36.19 -20.45
C ILE A 401 -8.70 37.53 -19.83
N GLN A 402 -9.61 38.24 -20.52
CA GLN A 402 -10.09 39.56 -20.17
C GLN A 402 -11.60 39.54 -19.87
N PRO A 403 -12.11 40.55 -19.14
CA PRO A 403 -13.54 40.78 -19.02
C PRO A 403 -14.24 40.86 -20.37
N GLY A 404 -15.30 40.06 -20.54
CA GLY A 404 -16.09 40.01 -21.78
C GLY A 404 -15.63 38.94 -22.79
N ASP A 405 -14.52 38.26 -22.56
CA ASP A 405 -14.17 37.04 -23.29
C ASP A 405 -15.15 35.90 -22.95
N GLU A 406 -15.38 35.00 -23.90
CA GLU A 406 -16.15 33.77 -23.71
C GLU A 406 -15.23 32.55 -23.64
N VAL A 407 -15.51 31.63 -22.70
CA VAL A 407 -14.79 30.36 -22.54
C VAL A 407 -15.77 29.21 -22.58
N ILE A 408 -15.56 28.29 -23.52
CA ILE A 408 -16.42 27.11 -23.71
C ILE A 408 -15.96 25.97 -22.81
N MET A 409 -16.88 25.31 -22.11
CA MET A 409 -16.59 24.13 -21.27
C MET A 409 -17.85 23.27 -21.06
N PRO A 410 -17.74 21.99 -20.63
CA PRO A 410 -18.93 21.23 -20.27
C PRO A 410 -19.60 21.83 -19.03
N SER A 411 -20.93 21.76 -18.95
CA SER A 411 -21.62 22.07 -17.69
C SER A 411 -21.44 20.97 -16.64
N TYR A 412 -21.14 19.75 -17.04
CA TYR A 412 -20.88 18.64 -16.13
C TYR A 412 -19.38 18.58 -15.81
N THR A 413 -18.94 19.43 -14.89
CA THR A 413 -17.56 19.48 -14.41
C THR A 413 -17.50 20.00 -12.97
N TYR A 414 -16.30 19.99 -12.39
CA TYR A 414 -16.07 20.61 -11.09
C TYR A 414 -16.05 22.14 -11.21
N VAL A 415 -16.51 22.81 -10.15
CA VAL A 415 -16.66 24.28 -10.13
C VAL A 415 -15.36 25.03 -10.42
N SER A 416 -14.19 24.46 -10.08
CA SER A 416 -12.88 25.07 -10.34
C SER A 416 -12.61 25.31 -11.83
N THR A 417 -13.15 24.47 -12.72
CA THR A 417 -13.04 24.64 -14.17
C THR A 417 -13.65 25.97 -14.60
N SER A 418 -14.81 26.37 -14.05
CA SER A 418 -15.46 27.65 -14.35
C SER A 418 -14.86 28.81 -13.55
N ASN A 419 -14.64 28.63 -12.25
CA ASN A 419 -14.18 29.69 -11.35
C ASN A 419 -12.86 30.32 -11.83
N ALA A 420 -11.93 29.51 -12.34
CA ALA A 420 -10.64 29.99 -12.83
C ALA A 420 -10.76 31.08 -13.91
N PHE A 421 -11.75 30.98 -14.79
CA PHE A 421 -11.99 31.93 -15.87
C PHE A 421 -12.94 33.06 -15.46
N ILE A 422 -13.92 32.77 -14.60
CA ILE A 422 -14.81 33.80 -14.02
C ILE A 422 -13.99 34.82 -13.21
N LEU A 423 -12.97 34.38 -12.46
CA LEU A 423 -12.05 35.25 -11.73
C LEU A 423 -11.25 36.20 -12.65
N ARG A 424 -11.18 35.91 -13.96
CA ARG A 424 -10.61 36.79 -14.99
C ARG A 424 -11.65 37.64 -15.72
N GLY A 425 -12.92 37.53 -15.35
CA GLY A 425 -14.05 38.27 -15.92
C GLY A 425 -14.66 37.62 -17.17
N ALA A 426 -14.29 36.39 -17.50
CA ALA A 426 -14.88 35.71 -18.66
C ALA A 426 -16.32 35.26 -18.40
N ALA A 427 -17.12 35.28 -19.46
CA ALA A 427 -18.42 34.63 -19.50
C ALA A 427 -18.25 33.16 -19.90
N ILE A 428 -18.92 32.25 -19.17
CA ILE A 428 -18.83 30.82 -19.43
C ILE A 428 -19.91 30.38 -20.42
N VAL A 429 -19.51 29.68 -21.47
CA VAL A 429 -20.43 29.10 -22.45
C VAL A 429 -20.45 27.59 -22.25
N PHE A 430 -21.48 27.11 -21.57
CA PHE A 430 -21.64 25.69 -21.32
C PHE A 430 -22.14 24.95 -22.56
N VAL A 431 -21.55 23.79 -22.82
CA VAL A 431 -21.96 22.85 -23.87
C VAL A 431 -22.37 21.53 -23.22
N ASP A 432 -23.33 20.86 -23.85
CA ASP A 432 -23.85 19.56 -23.40
C ASP A 432 -22.79 18.46 -23.51
N ILE A 433 -23.04 17.34 -22.83
CA ILE A 433 -22.13 16.19 -22.78
C ILE A 433 -22.60 15.05 -23.69
N ARG A 434 -21.70 14.11 -23.96
CA ARG A 434 -22.07 12.81 -24.52
C ARG A 434 -22.51 11.87 -23.40
N PRO A 435 -23.59 11.11 -23.60
CA PRO A 435 -24.08 10.19 -22.57
C PRO A 435 -23.20 8.94 -22.43
N ASP A 436 -22.34 8.59 -23.37
CA ASP A 436 -21.50 7.38 -23.27
C ASP A 436 -20.32 7.53 -22.31
N ASN A 437 -19.70 8.72 -22.26
CA ASN A 437 -18.48 8.97 -21.49
C ASN A 437 -18.53 10.19 -20.56
N MET A 438 -19.63 10.96 -20.57
CA MET A 438 -19.85 12.19 -19.78
C MET A 438 -18.92 13.37 -20.11
N ASN A 439 -18.11 13.26 -21.17
CA ASN A 439 -17.26 14.35 -21.65
C ASN A 439 -18.08 15.33 -22.50
N ILE A 440 -17.54 16.54 -22.71
CA ILE A 440 -18.13 17.54 -23.62
C ILE A 440 -18.38 16.93 -25.00
N ASP A 441 -19.56 17.19 -25.56
CA ASP A 441 -19.91 16.77 -26.92
C ASP A 441 -19.22 17.67 -27.95
N GLU A 442 -18.15 17.13 -28.54
CA GLU A 442 -17.31 17.82 -29.52
C GLU A 442 -18.12 18.34 -30.72
N THR A 443 -19.21 17.65 -31.10
CA THR A 443 -20.04 18.02 -32.24
C THR A 443 -20.90 19.26 -31.97
N LYS A 444 -21.09 19.63 -30.71
CA LYS A 444 -21.88 20.80 -30.29
C LYS A 444 -21.04 22.04 -30.02
N ILE A 445 -19.71 21.91 -29.96
CA ILE A 445 -18.80 23.02 -29.62
C ILE A 445 -18.85 24.13 -30.67
N GLU A 446 -18.81 23.79 -31.96
CA GLU A 446 -18.69 24.79 -33.02
C GLU A 446 -19.85 25.81 -32.99
N ALA A 447 -21.07 25.33 -32.76
CA ALA A 447 -22.26 26.17 -32.66
C ALA A 447 -22.23 27.14 -31.45
N ALA A 448 -21.36 26.90 -30.47
CA ALA A 448 -21.19 27.74 -29.29
C ALA A 448 -20.14 28.84 -29.46
N ILE A 449 -19.32 28.77 -30.52
CA ILE A 449 -18.26 29.72 -30.81
C ILE A 449 -18.86 31.06 -31.28
N THR A 450 -18.33 32.15 -30.73
CA THR A 450 -18.63 33.53 -31.13
C THR A 450 -17.33 34.30 -31.36
N SER A 451 -17.43 35.57 -31.80
CA SER A 451 -16.26 36.46 -31.89
C SER A 451 -15.61 36.77 -30.53
N LYS A 452 -16.32 36.53 -29.42
CA LYS A 452 -15.81 36.70 -28.05
C LYS A 452 -15.11 35.46 -27.52
N THR A 453 -15.28 34.30 -28.16
CA THR A 453 -14.66 33.06 -27.69
C THR A 453 -13.14 33.17 -27.76
N ARG A 454 -12.47 32.74 -26.69
CA ARG A 454 -10.99 32.68 -26.61
C ARG A 454 -10.46 31.28 -26.38
N ALA A 455 -11.18 30.49 -25.61
CA ALA A 455 -10.70 29.18 -25.19
C ALA A 455 -11.83 28.14 -25.10
N ILE A 456 -11.43 26.88 -25.26
CA ILE A 456 -12.21 25.68 -24.98
C ILE A 456 -11.51 24.93 -23.85
N VAL A 457 -12.26 24.49 -22.85
CA VAL A 457 -11.76 23.77 -21.68
C VAL A 457 -12.41 22.37 -21.62
N PRO A 458 -11.88 21.39 -22.36
CA PRO A 458 -12.31 20.00 -22.20
C PRO A 458 -11.92 19.46 -20.83
N VAL A 459 -12.78 18.62 -20.26
CA VAL A 459 -12.55 17.95 -18.98
C VAL A 459 -12.53 16.46 -19.23
N HIS A 460 -11.44 15.80 -18.89
CA HIS A 460 -11.26 14.36 -19.11
C HIS A 460 -11.89 13.56 -17.96
N TYR A 461 -13.21 13.39 -18.03
CA TYR A 461 -14.00 12.85 -16.94
C TYR A 461 -13.65 11.38 -16.64
N ALA A 462 -13.51 11.07 -15.35
CA ALA A 462 -13.11 9.76 -14.82
C ALA A 462 -11.74 9.25 -15.35
N GLY A 463 -10.93 10.14 -15.94
CA GLY A 463 -9.69 9.78 -16.64
C GLY A 463 -9.88 9.32 -18.08
N ASN A 464 -11.08 9.50 -18.66
CA ASN A 464 -11.34 9.20 -20.06
C ASN A 464 -11.10 10.44 -20.93
N ALA A 465 -10.44 10.24 -22.06
CA ALA A 465 -10.16 11.31 -23.01
C ALA A 465 -11.44 11.89 -23.63
N CYS A 466 -11.43 13.19 -23.89
CA CYS A 466 -12.37 13.79 -24.85
C CYS A 466 -11.95 13.43 -26.28
N GLU A 467 -12.80 13.70 -27.28
CA GLU A 467 -12.42 13.60 -28.69
C GLU A 467 -11.49 14.77 -29.06
N MET A 468 -10.20 14.61 -28.75
CA MET A 468 -9.25 15.71 -28.79
C MET A 468 -8.87 16.11 -30.21
N ASP A 469 -8.96 15.23 -31.21
CA ASP A 469 -8.64 15.61 -32.59
C ASP A 469 -9.67 16.62 -33.13
N SER A 470 -10.95 16.37 -32.90
CA SER A 470 -12.04 17.26 -33.29
C SER A 470 -11.97 18.59 -32.55
N ILE A 471 -11.73 18.55 -31.24
CA ILE A 471 -11.60 19.76 -30.41
C ILE A 471 -10.40 20.61 -30.88
N MET A 472 -9.24 19.99 -31.12
CA MET A 472 -8.06 20.70 -31.60
C MET A 472 -8.23 21.21 -33.04
N ALA A 473 -8.93 20.47 -33.90
CA ALA A 473 -9.25 20.92 -35.26
C ALA A 473 -10.16 22.16 -35.24
N LEU A 474 -11.20 22.17 -34.40
CA LEU A 474 -12.06 23.33 -34.20
C LEU A 474 -11.29 24.53 -33.64
N ALA A 475 -10.46 24.30 -32.61
CA ALA A 475 -9.65 25.34 -32.02
C ALA A 475 -8.70 25.97 -33.06
N LYS A 476 -8.05 25.16 -33.88
CA LYS A 476 -7.20 25.62 -34.99
C LYS A 476 -7.99 26.43 -36.03
N LYS A 477 -9.16 25.92 -36.45
CA LYS A 477 -10.05 26.58 -37.43
C LYS A 477 -10.47 27.97 -36.97
N HIS A 478 -10.81 28.11 -35.68
CA HIS A 478 -11.33 29.35 -35.10
C HIS A 478 -10.29 30.19 -34.34
N LYS A 479 -9.00 29.79 -34.37
CA LYS A 479 -7.90 30.45 -33.65
C LYS A 479 -8.15 30.59 -32.14
N LEU A 480 -8.66 29.52 -31.54
CA LEU A 480 -8.94 29.43 -30.11
C LEU A 480 -7.85 28.64 -29.41
N MET A 481 -7.70 28.90 -28.11
CA MET A 481 -6.82 28.14 -27.24
C MET A 481 -7.58 26.95 -26.63
N VAL A 482 -6.84 25.92 -26.23
CA VAL A 482 -7.39 24.72 -25.58
C VAL A 482 -6.66 24.51 -24.27
N VAL A 483 -7.40 24.47 -23.17
CA VAL A 483 -6.89 24.18 -21.83
C VAL A 483 -7.47 22.84 -21.38
N GLU A 484 -6.66 21.79 -21.31
CA GLU A 484 -7.12 20.50 -20.82
C GLU A 484 -7.26 20.54 -19.29
N ASP A 485 -8.48 20.39 -18.79
CA ASP A 485 -8.69 20.02 -17.39
C ASP A 485 -8.46 18.51 -17.24
N ALA A 486 -7.19 18.17 -17.01
CA ALA A 486 -6.68 16.83 -16.81
C ALA A 486 -6.58 16.48 -15.31
N ALA A 487 -7.36 17.13 -14.44
CA ALA A 487 -7.33 16.91 -12.99
C ALA A 487 -7.65 15.46 -12.58
N GLN A 488 -8.23 14.66 -13.47
CA GLN A 488 -8.58 13.26 -13.26
C GLN A 488 -7.78 12.29 -14.15
N ALA A 489 -6.87 12.81 -14.99
CA ALA A 489 -6.41 12.11 -16.18
C ALA A 489 -4.89 11.86 -16.24
N LEU A 490 -4.14 12.10 -15.15
CA LEU A 490 -2.72 11.76 -15.09
C LEU A 490 -2.48 10.28 -15.50
N LEU A 491 -1.52 10.06 -16.40
CA LEU A 491 -1.18 8.76 -17.04
C LEU A 491 -2.26 8.14 -17.94
N SER A 492 -3.37 8.84 -18.18
CA SER A 492 -4.33 8.48 -19.22
C SER A 492 -3.81 8.93 -20.58
N THR A 493 -4.25 8.27 -21.64
CA THR A 493 -3.82 8.58 -23.01
C THR A 493 -4.98 8.70 -23.98
N TYR A 494 -4.74 9.42 -25.08
CA TYR A 494 -5.58 9.49 -26.26
C TYR A 494 -4.69 9.26 -27.49
N LYS A 495 -4.93 8.19 -28.25
CA LYS A 495 -4.13 7.82 -29.43
C LYS A 495 -2.62 7.80 -29.14
N GLY A 496 -2.25 7.23 -27.99
CA GLY A 496 -0.87 7.13 -27.52
C GLY A 496 -0.28 8.39 -26.89
N ARG A 497 -0.96 9.55 -26.96
CA ARG A 497 -0.50 10.81 -26.34
C ARG A 497 -1.07 10.96 -24.93
N ALA A 498 -0.26 11.42 -23.98
CA ALA A 498 -0.73 11.64 -22.61
C ALA A 498 -1.76 12.78 -22.52
N LEU A 499 -2.81 12.60 -21.72
CA LEU A 499 -3.78 13.68 -21.46
C LEU A 499 -3.13 14.80 -20.64
N GLY A 500 -3.44 16.04 -21.00
CA GLY A 500 -2.74 17.24 -20.51
C GLY A 500 -1.55 17.67 -21.37
N SER A 501 -1.09 16.85 -22.33
CA SER A 501 -0.03 17.20 -23.28
C SER A 501 -0.53 17.45 -24.71
N ILE A 502 -1.84 17.59 -24.90
CA ILE A 502 -2.49 17.68 -26.21
C ILE A 502 -2.91 19.10 -26.56
N GLY A 503 -3.66 19.75 -25.67
CA GLY A 503 -4.05 21.14 -25.74
C GLY A 503 -2.87 22.08 -25.56
N HIS A 504 -3.13 23.38 -25.65
CA HIS A 504 -2.08 24.40 -25.55
C HIS A 504 -1.54 24.50 -24.11
N ILE A 505 -2.42 24.27 -23.13
CA ILE A 505 -2.08 24.17 -21.71
C ILE A 505 -2.80 22.93 -21.14
N GLY A 506 -2.14 22.16 -20.27
CA GLY A 506 -2.77 21.11 -19.46
C GLY A 506 -2.74 21.42 -17.97
N CYS A 507 -3.77 21.03 -17.24
CA CYS A 507 -3.87 21.22 -15.79
C CYS A 507 -4.12 19.89 -15.08
N VAL A 508 -3.21 19.52 -14.18
CA VAL A 508 -3.27 18.27 -13.39
C VAL A 508 -3.51 18.59 -11.92
N SER A 509 -4.15 17.66 -11.19
CA SER A 509 -4.43 17.77 -9.76
C SER A 509 -3.80 16.62 -8.98
N PHE A 510 -3.27 16.95 -7.80
CA PHE A 510 -2.68 16.02 -6.82
C PHE A 510 -3.40 16.09 -5.45
N HIS A 511 -4.68 16.48 -5.46
CA HIS A 511 -5.57 16.35 -4.30
C HIS A 511 -5.60 14.91 -3.76
N GLU A 512 -5.85 14.71 -2.46
CA GLU A 512 -5.86 13.39 -1.80
C GLU A 512 -6.83 12.36 -2.40
N SER A 513 -7.86 12.84 -3.10
CA SER A 513 -8.84 12.01 -3.78
C SER A 513 -8.42 11.60 -5.19
N LYS A 514 -7.25 12.05 -5.67
CA LYS A 514 -6.73 11.71 -7.00
C LYS A 514 -5.89 10.44 -6.95
N ASN A 515 -5.56 9.91 -8.12
CA ASN A 515 -4.79 8.67 -8.23
C ASN A 515 -3.41 8.81 -7.61
N VAL A 516 -2.82 10.01 -7.69
CA VAL A 516 -1.54 10.42 -7.14
C VAL A 516 -1.79 11.67 -6.31
N THR A 517 -1.21 11.77 -5.12
CA THR A 517 -1.36 12.96 -4.25
C THR A 517 -0.02 13.53 -3.81
N SER A 518 0.01 14.83 -3.51
CA SER A 518 1.15 15.55 -2.96
C SER A 518 0.96 15.86 -1.46
N GLY A 519 0.48 14.86 -0.71
CA GLY A 519 0.24 14.99 0.73
C GLY A 519 -1.00 15.81 1.08
N GLY A 520 -2.08 15.70 0.29
CA GLY A 520 -3.36 16.35 0.55
C GLY A 520 -3.82 17.27 -0.57
N GLN A 521 -2.97 18.23 -0.96
CA GLN A 521 -3.27 19.27 -1.95
C GLN A 521 -2.10 19.47 -2.90
N GLY A 522 -2.39 19.70 -4.18
CA GLY A 522 -1.40 20.05 -5.20
C GLY A 522 -1.96 20.03 -6.62
N GLY A 523 -1.19 20.54 -7.56
CA GLY A 523 -1.48 20.47 -9.00
C GLY A 523 -0.24 20.74 -9.84
N ALA A 524 -0.41 20.75 -11.15
CA ALA A 524 0.62 21.13 -12.11
C ALA A 524 0.02 21.79 -13.35
N VAL A 525 0.74 22.73 -13.93
CA VAL A 525 0.44 23.32 -15.24
C VAL A 525 1.49 22.85 -16.24
N LEU A 526 1.03 22.36 -17.39
CA LEU A 526 1.85 21.89 -18.50
C LEU A 526 1.71 22.89 -19.64
N ILE A 527 2.81 23.55 -20.05
CA ILE A 527 2.79 24.58 -21.09
C ILE A 527 3.26 23.97 -22.42
N ASN A 528 2.31 23.37 -23.16
CA ASN A 528 2.62 22.63 -24.39
C ASN A 528 2.90 23.56 -25.58
N ASP A 529 2.19 24.69 -25.66
CA ASP A 529 2.47 25.71 -26.67
C ASP A 529 3.70 26.53 -26.30
N VAL A 530 4.71 26.49 -27.17
CA VAL A 530 6.01 27.14 -26.95
C VAL A 530 5.89 28.66 -26.83
N SER A 531 4.89 29.27 -27.49
CA SER A 531 4.67 30.71 -27.50
C SER A 531 4.20 31.27 -26.16
N LEU A 532 3.73 30.40 -25.25
CA LEU A 532 3.22 30.79 -23.94
C LEU A 532 4.26 30.72 -22.81
N ARG A 533 5.43 30.12 -23.07
CA ARG A 533 6.42 29.77 -22.03
C ARG A 533 6.90 30.99 -21.24
N ASP A 534 7.33 32.05 -21.93
CA ASP A 534 7.86 33.24 -21.28
C ASP A 534 6.79 33.91 -20.39
N LYS A 535 5.54 33.94 -20.87
CA LYS A 535 4.43 34.48 -20.08
C LYS A 535 4.07 33.59 -18.89
N ALA A 536 4.15 32.26 -19.05
CA ALA A 536 3.93 31.32 -17.96
C ALA A 536 4.98 31.48 -16.85
N ASP A 537 6.26 31.61 -17.21
CA ASP A 537 7.35 31.86 -16.27
C ASP A 537 7.12 33.16 -15.48
N LEU A 538 6.76 34.26 -16.16
CA LEU A 538 6.45 35.52 -15.50
C LEU A 538 5.26 35.38 -14.53
N VAL A 539 4.16 34.76 -14.97
CA VAL A 539 2.94 34.62 -14.15
C VAL A 539 3.20 33.78 -12.90
N ALA A 540 3.97 32.69 -13.01
CA ALA A 540 4.34 31.82 -11.90
C ALA A 540 5.27 32.53 -10.88
N GLU A 541 6.18 33.37 -11.38
CA GLU A 541 7.11 34.16 -10.57
C GLU A 541 6.54 35.51 -10.13
N LYS A 542 5.27 35.52 -9.72
CA LYS A 542 4.58 36.72 -9.17
C LYS A 542 4.61 37.91 -10.13
N GLY A 543 4.66 37.66 -11.44
CA GLY A 543 4.68 38.67 -12.48
C GLY A 543 6.07 39.26 -12.74
N THR A 544 7.13 38.64 -12.24
CA THR A 544 8.50 39.18 -12.31
C THR A 544 9.38 38.40 -13.28
N ASP A 545 10.39 39.05 -13.85
CA ASP A 545 11.42 38.42 -14.70
C ASP A 545 12.53 37.72 -13.89
N ARG A 546 12.21 37.25 -12.67
CA ARG A 546 13.15 36.62 -11.74
C ARG A 546 13.89 35.42 -12.33
N SER A 547 13.20 34.57 -13.09
CA SER A 547 13.82 33.42 -13.77
C SER A 547 14.87 33.83 -14.79
N ALA A 548 14.65 34.92 -15.54
CA ALA A 548 15.63 35.45 -16.48
C ALA A 548 16.82 36.12 -15.78
N PHE A 549 16.56 36.81 -14.65
CA PHE A 549 17.61 37.36 -13.79
C PHE A 549 18.53 36.27 -13.23
N LEU A 550 17.97 35.16 -12.71
CA LEU A 550 18.76 34.03 -12.18
C LEU A 550 19.61 33.34 -13.24
N LYS A 551 19.22 33.40 -14.52
CA LYS A 551 20.01 32.90 -15.66
C LYS A 551 21.12 33.87 -16.10
N GLY A 552 21.36 34.96 -15.35
CA GLY A 552 22.43 35.93 -15.61
C GLY A 552 22.07 37.04 -16.61
N GLY A 553 20.79 37.19 -16.97
CA GLY A 553 20.37 38.10 -18.04
C GLY A 553 20.30 39.59 -17.68
N ARG A 554 20.29 39.97 -16.39
CA ARG A 554 20.04 41.35 -15.93
C ARG A 554 20.70 41.66 -14.57
N LYS A 555 20.86 42.95 -14.23
CA LYS A 555 21.41 43.42 -12.93
C LYS A 555 20.43 43.27 -11.76
N ALA A 556 19.12 43.32 -12.02
CA ALA A 556 18.05 43.13 -11.05
C ALA A 556 16.80 42.62 -11.76
N TYR A 557 15.89 41.96 -11.03
CA TYR A 557 14.56 41.60 -11.53
C TYR A 557 13.54 42.70 -11.20
N THR A 558 12.46 42.77 -11.97
CA THR A 558 11.41 43.80 -11.90
C THR A 558 10.03 43.20 -12.15
N TRP A 559 8.98 43.92 -11.77
CA TRP A 559 7.60 43.53 -12.01
C TRP A 559 7.17 43.88 -13.44
N GLN A 560 6.75 42.88 -14.21
CA GLN A 560 6.50 42.95 -15.66
C GLN A 560 5.02 42.83 -16.02
N CYS A 561 4.27 41.99 -15.30
CA CYS A 561 2.85 41.77 -15.56
C CYS A 561 2.13 41.30 -14.30
N ILE A 562 0.80 41.19 -14.33
CA ILE A 562 0.06 40.57 -13.22
C ILE A 562 0.45 39.09 -13.15
N GLY A 563 0.93 38.65 -11.99
CA GLY A 563 1.17 37.24 -11.67
C GLY A 563 0.70 36.91 -10.26
N SER A 564 0.96 35.69 -9.80
CA SER A 564 0.57 35.22 -8.48
C SER A 564 1.65 34.31 -7.88
N SER A 565 1.42 33.81 -6.66
CA SER A 565 2.25 32.78 -6.05
C SER A 565 1.53 31.44 -6.09
N PHE A 566 1.74 30.71 -7.18
CA PHE A 566 1.11 29.40 -7.36
C PHE A 566 1.91 28.24 -6.79
N CYS A 567 3.16 28.47 -6.37
CA CYS A 567 4.15 27.41 -6.08
C CYS A 567 3.69 26.36 -5.05
N MET A 568 4.03 25.10 -5.33
CA MET A 568 3.98 24.00 -4.37
C MET A 568 5.20 24.05 -3.45
N SER A 569 5.04 23.73 -2.15
CA SER A 569 6.17 23.63 -1.22
C SER A 569 7.02 22.37 -1.48
N GLU A 570 8.29 22.39 -1.05
CA GLU A 570 9.15 21.20 -1.16
C GLU A 570 8.69 20.03 -0.30
N ILE A 571 7.96 20.27 0.79
CA ILE A 571 7.38 19.21 1.61
C ILE A 571 6.31 18.45 0.80
N GLN A 572 5.43 19.19 0.12
CA GLN A 572 4.42 18.59 -0.75
C GLN A 572 5.06 17.91 -1.97
N ALA A 573 6.09 18.53 -2.57
CA ALA A 573 6.82 17.94 -3.69
C ALA A 573 7.57 16.67 -3.28
N ALA A 574 8.11 16.60 -2.06
CA ALA A 574 8.76 15.41 -1.52
C ALA A 574 7.77 14.25 -1.33
N TYR A 575 6.55 14.55 -0.83
CA TYR A 575 5.46 13.56 -0.79
C TYR A 575 5.07 13.12 -2.21
N LEU A 576 4.90 14.07 -3.13
CA LEU A 576 4.54 13.80 -4.52
C LEU A 576 5.59 12.92 -5.20
N TRP A 577 6.88 13.16 -4.93
CA TRP A 577 7.97 12.42 -5.54
C TRP A 577 7.87 10.91 -5.26
N SER A 578 7.62 10.53 -3.99
CA SER A 578 7.35 9.14 -3.62
C SER A 578 6.23 8.50 -4.43
N GLN A 579 5.21 9.29 -4.74
CA GLN A 579 4.01 8.82 -5.42
C GLN A 579 4.24 8.69 -6.93
N LEU A 580 4.92 9.67 -7.55
CA LEU A 580 5.28 9.62 -8.98
C LEU A 580 6.19 8.44 -9.29
N GLN A 581 7.13 8.11 -8.40
CA GLN A 581 8.00 6.93 -8.53
C GLN A 581 7.22 5.60 -8.60
N CYS A 582 5.97 5.56 -8.12
CA CYS A 582 5.13 4.37 -8.13
C CYS A 582 3.85 4.53 -8.97
N ALA A 583 3.68 5.65 -9.68
CA ALA A 583 2.40 6.04 -10.28
C ALA A 583 1.89 5.04 -11.33
N GLU A 584 2.76 4.47 -12.16
CA GLU A 584 2.35 3.46 -13.14
C GLU A 584 1.82 2.18 -12.49
N GLY A 585 2.50 1.70 -11.44
CA GLY A 585 2.06 0.54 -10.67
C GLY A 585 0.73 0.79 -9.97
N MET A 586 0.53 1.99 -9.42
CA MET A 586 -0.72 2.41 -8.80
C MET A 586 -1.87 2.46 -9.81
N VAL A 587 -1.65 3.01 -11.01
CA VAL A 587 -2.66 3.01 -12.07
C VAL A 587 -2.98 1.57 -12.51
N THR A 588 -1.96 0.71 -12.64
CA THR A 588 -2.14 -0.71 -12.98
C THR A 588 -3.01 -1.44 -11.95
N GLU A 589 -2.77 -1.22 -10.65
CA GLU A 589 -3.60 -1.78 -9.57
C GLU A 589 -5.05 -1.30 -9.65
N ARG A 590 -5.27 0.01 -9.85
CA ARG A 590 -6.62 0.58 -9.99
C ARG A 590 -7.34 0.04 -11.22
N MET A 591 -6.64 -0.12 -12.35
CA MET A 591 -7.19 -0.72 -13.56
C MET A 591 -7.67 -2.15 -13.30
N ARG A 592 -6.92 -2.96 -12.55
CA ARG A 592 -7.33 -4.31 -12.15
C ARG A 592 -8.64 -4.30 -11.36
N LEU A 593 -8.74 -3.44 -10.35
CA LEU A 593 -9.96 -3.29 -9.54
C LEU A 593 -11.13 -2.79 -10.38
N TRP A 594 -10.90 -1.82 -11.25
CA TRP A 594 -11.89 -1.26 -12.16
C TRP A 594 -12.43 -2.33 -13.13
N SER A 595 -11.56 -3.12 -13.76
CA SER A 595 -11.94 -4.23 -14.63
C SER A 595 -12.73 -5.31 -13.87
N ARG A 596 -12.41 -5.55 -12.60
CA ARG A 596 -13.17 -6.48 -11.77
C ARG A 596 -14.61 -6.01 -11.55
N TYR A 597 -14.85 -4.72 -11.30
CA TYR A 597 -16.22 -4.20 -11.25
C TYR A 597 -16.96 -4.39 -12.57
N GLN A 598 -16.32 -4.17 -13.73
CA GLN A 598 -16.95 -4.43 -15.03
C GLN A 598 -17.41 -5.88 -15.16
N VAL A 599 -16.60 -6.85 -14.71
CA VAL A 599 -16.94 -8.28 -14.77
C VAL A 599 -18.07 -8.60 -13.81
N LEU A 600 -17.95 -8.20 -12.54
CA LEU A 600 -18.90 -8.56 -11.49
C LEU A 600 -20.29 -7.94 -11.71
N LEU A 601 -20.36 -6.73 -12.27
CA LEU A 601 -21.61 -6.01 -12.47
C LEU A 601 -22.19 -6.18 -13.89
N ARG A 602 -21.53 -6.95 -14.77
CA ARG A 602 -21.95 -7.15 -16.16
C ARG A 602 -23.39 -7.64 -16.28
N SER A 603 -23.75 -8.64 -15.47
CA SER A 603 -25.08 -9.26 -15.52
C SER A 603 -26.20 -8.27 -15.18
N LEU A 604 -25.95 -7.30 -14.29
CA LEU A 604 -26.90 -6.25 -13.95
C LEU A 604 -27.03 -5.23 -15.09
N GLY A 605 -25.93 -4.95 -15.79
CA GLY A 605 -25.90 -4.14 -17.00
C GLY A 605 -26.69 -4.78 -18.16
N GLU A 606 -26.47 -6.07 -18.42
CA GLU A 606 -27.17 -6.82 -19.48
C GLU A 606 -28.69 -6.92 -19.23
N LYS A 607 -29.11 -6.94 -17.95
CA LYS A 607 -30.53 -6.86 -17.56
C LYS A 607 -31.14 -5.46 -17.72
N GLY A 608 -30.33 -4.45 -18.06
CA GLY A 608 -30.77 -3.06 -18.17
C GLY A 608 -31.10 -2.39 -16.84
N TRP A 609 -30.63 -2.94 -15.71
CA TRP A 609 -30.92 -2.39 -14.37
C TRP A 609 -30.01 -1.21 -14.02
N LEU A 610 -28.82 -1.17 -14.61
CA LEU A 610 -27.85 -0.11 -14.48
C LEU A 610 -27.06 0.02 -15.79
N VAL A 611 -26.37 1.13 -15.96
CA VAL A 611 -25.44 1.35 -17.07
C VAL A 611 -24.04 1.47 -16.50
N LEU A 612 -23.15 0.60 -16.97
CA LEU A 612 -21.73 0.60 -16.62
C LEU A 612 -20.99 1.74 -17.37
N PRO A 613 -19.81 2.17 -16.90
CA PRO A 613 -18.99 3.12 -17.65
C PRO A 613 -18.60 2.55 -19.01
N GLY A 614 -18.68 3.39 -20.05
CA GLY A 614 -18.14 3.06 -21.37
C GLY A 614 -16.61 3.03 -21.37
N VAL A 615 -16.02 2.15 -22.19
CA VAL A 615 -14.57 2.08 -22.48
C VAL A 615 -14.27 2.36 -23.94
N GLU A 616 -15.24 2.88 -24.69
CA GLU A 616 -15.09 3.08 -26.12
C GLU A 616 -14.15 4.26 -26.42
N GLY A 617 -13.23 4.05 -27.36
CA GLY A 617 -12.27 5.05 -27.84
C GLY A 617 -10.85 4.51 -27.97
N GLU A 618 -10.00 5.29 -28.64
CA GLU A 618 -8.58 4.95 -28.90
C GLU A 618 -7.64 5.36 -27.74
N GLY A 619 -8.17 5.55 -26.54
CA GLY A 619 -7.45 6.05 -25.36
C GLY A 619 -7.38 5.06 -24.21
N ARG A 620 -6.31 5.13 -23.39
CA ARG A 620 -6.21 4.37 -22.14
C ARG A 620 -6.64 5.23 -20.96
N HIS A 621 -7.71 4.86 -20.27
CA HIS A 621 -8.09 5.52 -19.01
C HIS A 621 -7.17 5.11 -17.85
N ASN A 622 -7.19 5.86 -16.75
CA ASN A 622 -6.38 5.58 -15.55
C ASN A 622 -7.18 5.01 -14.36
N ALA A 623 -8.46 4.68 -14.57
CA ALA A 623 -9.35 4.19 -13.52
C ALA A 623 -9.45 5.15 -12.32
N HIS A 624 -9.56 6.45 -12.57
CA HIS A 624 -9.81 7.43 -11.52
C HIS A 624 -11.14 7.18 -10.82
N ILE A 625 -12.20 6.91 -11.60
CA ILE A 625 -13.56 6.69 -11.07
C ILE A 625 -14.16 5.44 -11.72
N PHE A 626 -14.86 4.63 -10.93
CA PHE A 626 -15.86 3.70 -11.42
C PHE A 626 -17.24 4.26 -11.08
N TYR A 627 -18.04 4.59 -12.09
CA TYR A 627 -19.39 5.13 -11.90
C TYR A 627 -20.46 4.18 -12.41
N LEU A 628 -21.69 4.33 -11.94
CA LEU A 628 -22.87 3.67 -12.47
C LEU A 628 -23.87 4.75 -12.83
N ARG A 629 -24.67 4.51 -13.86
CA ARG A 629 -25.87 5.32 -14.10
C ARG A 629 -27.11 4.47 -13.90
N LEU A 630 -28.01 4.93 -13.05
CA LEU A 630 -29.25 4.24 -12.73
C LEU A 630 -30.38 4.74 -13.64
N LYS A 631 -31.60 4.23 -13.43
CA LYS A 631 -32.76 4.58 -14.26
C LYS A 631 -33.04 6.08 -14.26
N ASP A 632 -33.10 6.70 -13.09
CA ASP A 632 -33.52 8.09 -12.88
C ASP A 632 -32.99 8.63 -11.54
N ALA A 633 -33.25 9.91 -11.27
CA ALA A 633 -32.83 10.61 -10.05
C ALA A 633 -33.43 10.00 -8.78
N GLU A 634 -34.68 9.52 -8.84
CA GLU A 634 -35.37 8.93 -7.70
C GLU A 634 -34.72 7.60 -7.29
N GLU A 635 -34.45 6.73 -8.26
CA GLU A 635 -33.72 5.50 -8.01
C GLU A 635 -32.30 5.75 -7.51
N CYS A 636 -31.61 6.73 -8.08
CA CYS A 636 -30.30 7.19 -7.60
C CYS A 636 -30.34 7.56 -6.11
N GLY A 637 -31.32 8.38 -5.70
CA GLY A 637 -31.52 8.76 -4.30
C GLY A 637 -31.78 7.55 -3.39
N ARG A 638 -32.68 6.64 -3.78
CA ARG A 638 -32.96 5.41 -3.03
C ARG A 638 -31.74 4.52 -2.91
N PHE A 639 -30.98 4.36 -3.99
CA PHE A 639 -29.77 3.55 -4.03
C PHE A 639 -28.67 4.11 -3.12
N VAL A 640 -28.41 5.42 -3.17
CA VAL A 640 -27.46 6.09 -2.26
C VAL A 640 -27.87 5.90 -0.80
N GLY A 641 -29.16 6.09 -0.48
CA GLY A 641 -29.70 5.85 0.86
C GLY A 641 -29.50 4.41 1.33
N TYR A 642 -29.80 3.44 0.46
CA TYR A 642 -29.65 2.01 0.75
C TYR A 642 -28.19 1.61 0.98
N MET A 643 -27.28 2.03 0.11
CA MET A 643 -25.85 1.72 0.22
C MET A 643 -25.24 2.34 1.47
N LYS A 644 -25.61 3.59 1.79
CA LYS A 644 -25.22 4.24 3.05
C LYS A 644 -25.75 3.49 4.27
N GLY A 645 -27.02 3.06 4.25
CA GLY A 645 -27.63 2.22 5.30
C GLY A 645 -26.94 0.87 5.46
N SER A 646 -26.36 0.35 4.38
CA SER A 646 -25.54 -0.88 4.36
C SER A 646 -24.07 -0.66 4.78
N GLY A 647 -23.73 0.56 5.22
CA GLY A 647 -22.38 0.94 5.62
C GLY A 647 -21.39 1.01 4.45
N ILE A 648 -21.85 1.36 3.24
CA ILE A 648 -21.02 1.53 2.05
C ILE A 648 -21.13 2.99 1.58
N SER A 649 -20.03 3.73 1.63
CA SER A 649 -20.00 5.13 1.22
C SER A 649 -19.87 5.23 -0.31
N ILE A 650 -20.99 5.53 -0.97
CA ILE A 650 -21.02 5.94 -2.38
C ILE A 650 -21.40 7.42 -2.47
N LEU A 651 -20.96 8.08 -3.52
CA LEU A 651 -21.21 9.50 -3.72
C LEU A 651 -21.74 9.75 -5.14
N CYS A 652 -22.74 10.62 -5.25
CA CYS A 652 -22.99 11.31 -6.52
C CYS A 652 -21.78 12.17 -6.88
N HIS A 653 -21.74 12.71 -8.10
CA HIS A 653 -20.67 13.60 -8.52
C HIS A 653 -21.17 15.00 -8.76
N TYR A 654 -20.98 15.54 -9.96
CA TYR A 654 -21.27 16.94 -10.20
C TYR A 654 -22.76 17.14 -10.46
N SER A 655 -23.30 18.21 -9.89
CA SER A 655 -24.53 18.82 -10.41
C SER A 655 -24.18 19.64 -11.66
N ALA A 656 -25.12 19.78 -12.57
CA ALA A 656 -24.96 20.59 -13.77
C ALA A 656 -24.72 22.07 -13.39
N LEU A 657 -23.51 22.58 -13.62
CA LEU A 657 -23.12 23.93 -13.21
C LEU A 657 -24.02 25.04 -13.76
N HIS A 658 -24.52 24.90 -14.99
CA HIS A 658 -25.39 25.91 -15.63
C HIS A 658 -26.72 26.12 -14.89
N ALA A 659 -27.19 25.12 -14.12
CA ALA A 659 -28.43 25.20 -13.36
C ALA A 659 -28.23 25.87 -11.98
N CYS A 660 -26.99 25.88 -11.48
CA CYS A 660 -26.61 26.53 -10.23
C CYS A 660 -26.62 28.06 -10.37
N GLU A 661 -26.80 28.78 -9.25
CA GLU A 661 -26.88 30.24 -9.24
C GLU A 661 -25.64 30.93 -9.87
N PRO A 662 -24.38 30.54 -9.55
CA PRO A 662 -23.23 31.11 -10.23
C PRO A 662 -23.20 30.82 -11.74
N GLY A 663 -23.65 29.63 -12.15
CA GLY A 663 -23.69 29.25 -13.57
C GLY A 663 -24.70 30.07 -14.36
N LYS A 664 -25.86 30.38 -13.78
CA LYS A 664 -26.86 31.29 -14.36
C LYS A 664 -26.37 32.73 -14.46
N ARG A 665 -25.60 33.17 -13.45
CA ARG A 665 -25.09 34.55 -13.37
C ARG A 665 -23.90 34.80 -14.29
N PHE A 666 -22.95 33.88 -14.33
CA PHE A 666 -21.67 34.05 -15.02
C PHE A 666 -21.55 33.26 -16.32
N GLY A 667 -22.58 32.50 -16.70
CA GLY A 667 -22.57 31.72 -17.92
C GLY A 667 -23.95 31.54 -18.55
N ARG A 668 -23.93 30.84 -19.68
CA ARG A 668 -25.12 30.41 -20.42
C ARG A 668 -24.93 29.01 -20.95
N PHE A 669 -26.00 28.22 -21.00
CA PHE A 669 -25.99 26.93 -21.69
C PHE A 669 -26.33 27.14 -23.17
N LYS A 670 -25.50 26.63 -24.08
CA LYS A 670 -25.74 26.71 -25.51
C LYS A 670 -26.40 25.44 -26.02
N GLY A 671 -27.56 25.62 -26.65
CA GLY A 671 -28.35 24.52 -27.20
C GLY A 671 -29.33 23.98 -26.17
N GLU A 672 -29.79 22.76 -26.40
CA GLU A 672 -30.71 22.05 -25.51
C GLU A 672 -29.91 21.18 -24.53
N ASP A 673 -30.23 21.25 -23.23
CA ASP A 673 -29.71 20.32 -22.23
C ASP A 673 -30.44 18.98 -22.35
N ARG A 674 -29.87 18.07 -23.15
CA ARG A 674 -30.43 16.73 -23.36
C ARG A 674 -29.86 15.71 -22.39
N PHE A 675 -28.59 15.86 -22.02
CA PHE A 675 -27.86 14.86 -21.28
C PHE A 675 -27.26 15.38 -19.98
N THR A 676 -26.73 16.61 -19.93
CA THR A 676 -26.03 17.12 -18.75
C THR A 676 -26.84 16.94 -17.47
N THR A 677 -28.06 17.49 -17.39
CA THR A 677 -28.88 17.35 -16.16
C THR A 677 -29.30 15.91 -15.95
N ARG A 678 -29.94 15.29 -16.96
CA ARG A 678 -30.49 13.92 -16.88
C ARG A 678 -29.46 12.89 -16.43
N GLU A 679 -28.27 12.92 -17.01
CA GLU A 679 -27.22 11.95 -16.75
C GLU A 679 -26.52 12.21 -15.41
N SER A 680 -26.38 13.47 -15.01
CA SER A 680 -25.77 13.84 -13.72
C SER A 680 -26.60 13.39 -12.51
N GLU A 681 -27.93 13.51 -12.58
CA GLU A 681 -28.84 13.18 -11.48
C GLU A 681 -28.96 11.68 -11.23
N ARG A 682 -28.64 10.86 -12.24
CA ARG A 682 -28.71 9.40 -12.15
C ARG A 682 -27.34 8.73 -12.01
N LEU A 683 -26.26 9.49 -11.84
CA LEU A 683 -24.89 8.96 -11.74
C LEU A 683 -24.43 8.83 -10.28
N VAL A 684 -23.88 7.66 -9.94
CA VAL A 684 -23.24 7.37 -8.65
C VAL A 684 -21.84 6.82 -8.85
N ARG A 685 -20.94 7.08 -7.91
CA ARG A 685 -19.56 6.58 -7.94
C ARG A 685 -19.35 5.54 -6.85
N LEU A 686 -18.72 4.44 -7.23
CA LEU A 686 -18.35 3.37 -6.31
C LEU A 686 -16.98 3.63 -5.67
N PRO A 687 -16.73 3.08 -4.46
CA PRO A 687 -15.40 3.08 -3.88
C PRO A 687 -14.38 2.45 -4.83
N LEU A 688 -13.30 3.19 -5.09
CA LEU A 688 -12.16 2.74 -5.88
C LEU A 688 -10.92 3.48 -5.40
N PHE A 689 -10.09 2.81 -4.60
CA PHE A 689 -8.86 3.37 -4.02
C PHE A 689 -7.75 2.32 -3.97
N ARG A 690 -6.50 2.78 -3.83
CA ARG A 690 -5.33 1.88 -3.74
C ARG A 690 -5.38 1.06 -2.46
N GLY A 691 -5.01 -0.22 -2.53
CA GLY A 691 -5.08 -1.13 -1.38
C GLY A 691 -6.49 -1.61 -1.06
N MET A 692 -7.48 -1.32 -1.91
CA MET A 692 -8.82 -1.89 -1.78
C MET A 692 -8.77 -3.39 -2.04
N GLY A 693 -9.07 -4.18 -1.00
CA GLY A 693 -9.17 -5.63 -1.09
C GLY A 693 -10.38 -6.10 -1.91
N GLU A 694 -10.28 -7.31 -2.45
CA GLU A 694 -11.39 -7.93 -3.20
C GLU A 694 -12.61 -8.18 -2.31
N ASP A 695 -12.41 -8.42 -1.01
CA ASP A 695 -13.46 -8.56 -0.01
C ASP A 695 -14.33 -7.29 0.14
N ILE A 696 -13.69 -6.11 0.11
CA ILE A 696 -14.38 -4.82 0.13
C ILE A 696 -15.19 -4.66 -1.15
N GLN A 697 -14.58 -4.99 -2.30
CA GLN A 697 -15.25 -4.91 -3.59
C GLN A 697 -16.47 -5.84 -3.66
N ASP A 698 -16.33 -7.07 -3.19
CA ASP A 698 -17.41 -8.05 -3.14
C ASP A 698 -18.53 -7.61 -2.19
N ARG A 699 -18.19 -6.92 -1.09
CA ARG A 699 -19.21 -6.30 -0.21
C ARG A 699 -19.96 -5.18 -0.94
N VAL A 700 -19.28 -4.35 -1.72
CA VAL A 700 -19.93 -3.33 -2.56
C VAL A 700 -20.86 -4.00 -3.57
N VAL A 701 -20.38 -5.00 -4.32
CA VAL A 701 -21.15 -5.73 -5.33
C VAL A 701 -22.37 -6.42 -4.72
N ARG A 702 -22.22 -7.14 -3.62
CA ARG A 702 -23.37 -7.76 -2.91
C ARG A 702 -24.40 -6.72 -2.46
N GLY A 703 -23.96 -5.54 -2.02
CA GLY A 703 -24.86 -4.42 -1.69
C GLY A 703 -25.67 -3.97 -2.90
N ILE A 704 -25.02 -3.87 -4.06
CA ILE A 704 -25.67 -3.52 -5.34
C ILE A 704 -26.68 -4.59 -5.74
N GLU A 705 -26.25 -5.85 -5.74
CA GLU A 705 -27.11 -6.99 -6.09
C GLU A 705 -28.31 -7.11 -5.16
N ALA A 706 -28.14 -6.89 -3.86
CA ALA A 706 -29.24 -6.91 -2.89
C ALA A 706 -30.27 -5.79 -3.14
N PHE A 707 -29.80 -4.58 -3.48
CA PHE A 707 -30.70 -3.48 -3.84
C PHE A 707 -31.56 -3.81 -5.06
N PHE A 708 -30.98 -4.39 -6.11
CA PHE A 708 -31.74 -4.75 -7.31
C PHE A 708 -32.53 -6.06 -7.15
N GLY A 709 -32.03 -7.03 -6.36
CA GLY A 709 -32.69 -8.30 -6.09
C GLY A 709 -33.96 -8.17 -5.25
N THR A 710 -34.01 -7.21 -4.33
CA THR A 710 -35.23 -6.88 -3.57
C THR A 710 -36.30 -6.20 -4.44
N LYS A 711 -35.91 -5.53 -5.51
CA LYS A 711 -36.80 -4.80 -6.43
C LYS A 711 -37.44 -5.68 -7.50
N HIS A 712 -36.75 -6.72 -7.96
CA HIS A 712 -37.17 -7.50 -9.13
C HIS A 712 -37.67 -8.93 -8.83
N GLY A 713 -37.78 -9.32 -7.56
CA GLY A 713 -38.52 -10.53 -7.14
C GLY A 713 -37.75 -11.85 -7.28
N GLY A 714 -37.27 -12.36 -6.14
CA GLY A 714 -37.30 -13.77 -5.75
C GLY A 714 -36.73 -14.85 -6.70
N VAL A 715 -35.41 -15.04 -6.67
CA VAL A 715 -34.80 -16.39 -6.57
C VAL A 715 -33.56 -16.23 -5.70
N ARG A 716 -33.58 -16.83 -4.51
CA ARG A 716 -32.35 -17.08 -3.73
C ARG A 716 -31.54 -18.12 -4.52
N LEU A 717 -30.31 -17.77 -4.89
CA LEU A 717 -29.24 -18.75 -5.13
C LEU A 717 -28.43 -18.90 -3.84
#